data_AF-A0A3L7UXN4-F1
#
_entry.id   AF-A0A3L7UXN4-F1
#
_cell.length_a   1.000
_cell.length_b   1.000
_cell.length_c   1.000
_cell.angle_alpha   90.00
_cell.angle_beta   90.00
_cell.angle_gamma   90.00
#
_symmetry.space_group_name_H-M   'P 1'
#
loop_
_entity.id
_entity.type
_entity.pdbx_description
1 polymer ?
#
loop_
_entity_poly.entity_id
_entity_poly.type
_entity_poly.pdbx_seq_one_letter_code
_entity_poly.pdbx_strand_id
1 'polypeptide(L)'
;MKPCIALVALFLFAGVNLAHSAEPLNVAGRQTKVIEGWTLLISDELFEKDKAATERALELLTVQLQEIVRVVPAAAVVELRKVPLWFSPEYPGVQPRAEYHPGAGWLRDNKRDPAMAKGVEFTDVRDFERETKRMPNFTLHELAHGYHDRVLPKGFGNEAIKAAFEKAKASGLYERVEQRFGDGRSKVVRAYAMTNPMEYFAECSEAYFSTNDFFPFTREELKKHDPEMFALLKTLWSGDADEARVENAPKFIAVAQRFQTDFGVTITLAQSDDPERATTHDVSPLLSEHLENALQVLTWVEAELRRYPAGFLQKHGSKNLVLANAYVSKAWKGTGTPYSPAFIAEKKSDSILVTVPTTIAPATEVLGRGYLHQTLFAYLVADVKSPDAPIALEHWKTLASDDSSLESESAKRLTKQSNLREGLYKSLWDPFECAELIALAKTDSRLNERIEIVQSFLRTLDPQFDQTFWATIATIPESQRTVCLNDLTDPHSADQIKGDAEIQSDLSSIEKKWGLKVLWEPGSAAPPMPVRVRLEYSYFTDQKLPKFKEFLRMVREELEPYPAEIVTKLNVKNLYILDDFTFRGAGVAGQGFNWLPQVSFAYGIRTFDPAKAASKDFYRRTIHHEVFHLMDARFSVEGGPIHGSNWDSLNEEGFLYKVGKASAPNQLSFYTDNAKRPGFAEPYGMNIATDDRATLYARLMSEDIEFFSRLRRDTILRAKAEKLLEFFQLIKKDLEIPSSNPFYEKLDIIKAMVHE
;
A
#
# COMPACT_ATOMS: atom_id res chain seq x y z
N MET A 1 -23.61 -39.41 -42.59
CA MET A 1 -22.93 -38.40 -43.43
C MET A 1 -22.80 -37.11 -42.62
N LYS A 2 -21.58 -36.55 -42.58
CA LYS A 2 -21.15 -35.24 -42.03
C LYS A 2 -21.88 -34.05 -42.71
N PRO A 3 -21.72 -32.76 -42.31
CA PRO A 3 -20.65 -32.13 -41.48
C PRO A 3 -21.15 -31.18 -40.36
N CYS A 4 -20.43 -30.81 -39.28
CA CYS A 4 -19.07 -30.25 -39.06
C CYS A 4 -18.85 -28.84 -39.66
N ILE A 5 -19.06 -27.79 -38.87
CA ILE A 5 -18.49 -26.45 -39.10
C ILE A 5 -17.62 -26.10 -37.89
N ALA A 6 -16.34 -25.87 -38.16
CA ALA A 6 -15.33 -25.40 -37.23
C ALA A 6 -15.36 -23.86 -37.17
N LEU A 7 -15.31 -23.30 -35.96
CA LEU A 7 -15.06 -21.87 -35.74
C LEU A 7 -13.58 -21.72 -35.38
N VAL A 8 -12.84 -21.04 -36.25
CA VAL A 8 -11.43 -20.67 -36.06
C VAL A 8 -11.39 -19.44 -35.14
N ALA A 9 -10.88 -19.61 -33.92
CA ALA A 9 -10.52 -18.49 -33.05
C ALA A 9 -9.08 -18.07 -33.37
N LEU A 10 -8.94 -16.84 -33.90
CA LEU A 10 -7.66 -16.18 -34.13
C LEU A 10 -7.15 -15.68 -32.77
N PHE A 11 -6.13 -16.35 -32.20
CA PHE A 11 -5.39 -15.82 -31.06
C PHE A 11 -4.41 -14.75 -31.57
N LEU A 12 -4.73 -13.48 -31.33
CA LEU A 12 -3.76 -12.39 -31.33
C LEU A 12 -2.96 -12.49 -30.02
N PHE A 13 -1.73 -12.98 -30.11
CA PHE A 13 -0.73 -12.87 -29.04
C PHE A 13 -0.40 -11.38 -28.84
N ALA A 14 -1.00 -10.77 -27.81
CA ALA A 14 -0.44 -9.55 -27.21
C ALA A 14 0.79 -9.98 -26.40
N GLY A 15 1.98 -9.79 -26.97
CA GLY A 15 3.24 -9.99 -26.26
C GLY A 15 3.31 -9.02 -25.09
N VAL A 16 3.17 -9.56 -23.88
CA VAL A 16 3.52 -8.86 -22.64
C VAL A 16 5.05 -8.70 -22.66
N ASN A 17 5.53 -7.46 -22.80
CA ASN A 17 6.93 -7.14 -22.53
C ASN A 17 7.17 -7.32 -21.03
N LEU A 18 7.53 -8.54 -20.62
CA LEU A 18 8.24 -8.79 -19.37
C LEU A 18 9.53 -7.98 -19.43
N ALA A 19 9.65 -6.96 -18.58
CA ALA A 19 10.93 -6.37 -18.25
C ALA A 19 11.77 -7.48 -17.60
N HIS A 20 12.56 -8.17 -18.41
CA HIS A 20 13.58 -9.09 -17.98
C HIS A 20 14.56 -8.27 -17.12
N SER A 21 14.56 -8.49 -15.80
CA SER A 21 15.75 -8.20 -15.01
C SER A 21 16.83 -9.11 -15.56
N ALA A 22 17.70 -8.59 -16.41
CA ALA A 22 18.81 -9.33 -16.99
C ALA A 22 19.60 -9.99 -15.85
N GLU A 23 19.87 -11.30 -15.96
CA GLU A 23 20.84 -11.96 -15.08
C GLU A 23 22.15 -11.14 -15.11
N PRO A 24 22.84 -10.99 -13.96
CA PRO A 24 24.08 -10.24 -13.92
C PRO A 24 25.06 -10.85 -14.92
N LEU A 25 25.56 -10.04 -15.86
CA LEU A 25 26.60 -10.41 -16.82
C LEU A 25 27.77 -11.03 -16.04
N ASN A 26 27.92 -12.35 -16.15
CA ASN A 26 29.03 -13.10 -15.57
C ASN A 26 30.10 -13.22 -16.65
N VAL A 27 31.14 -12.40 -16.54
CA VAL A 27 32.26 -12.35 -17.49
C VAL A 27 33.50 -12.88 -16.77
N ALA A 28 34.10 -13.94 -17.32
CA ALA A 28 35.25 -14.59 -16.70
C ALA A 28 36.42 -13.61 -16.45
N GLY A 29 37.05 -13.69 -15.28
CA GLY A 29 38.15 -12.80 -14.87
C GLY A 29 37.71 -11.39 -14.45
N ARG A 30 36.41 -11.20 -14.16
CA ARG A 30 35.85 -9.93 -13.69
C ARG A 30 34.88 -10.11 -12.53
N GLN A 31 34.86 -9.15 -11.62
CA GLN A 31 33.87 -9.02 -10.54
C GLN A 31 32.76 -8.08 -10.95
N THR A 32 31.51 -8.49 -10.77
CA THR A 32 30.33 -7.67 -11.02
C THR A 32 29.88 -6.99 -9.72
N LYS A 33 29.72 -5.67 -9.74
CA LYS A 33 29.14 -4.86 -8.66
C LYS A 33 27.98 -4.03 -9.17
N VAL A 34 27.04 -3.69 -8.29
CA VAL A 34 25.99 -2.71 -8.56
C VAL A 34 26.31 -1.44 -7.77
N ILE A 35 26.41 -0.30 -8.44
CA ILE A 35 26.72 1.01 -7.84
C ILE A 35 25.70 2.01 -8.34
N GLU A 36 24.93 2.63 -7.43
CA GLU A 36 23.88 3.60 -7.76
C GLU A 36 22.86 3.12 -8.82
N GLY A 37 22.70 1.79 -8.96
CA GLY A 37 21.83 1.14 -9.95
C GLY A 37 22.49 0.81 -11.30
N TRP A 38 23.77 1.13 -11.50
CA TRP A 38 24.57 0.67 -12.65
C TRP A 38 25.27 -0.65 -12.36
N THR A 39 25.39 -1.49 -13.38
CA THR A 39 26.25 -2.67 -13.35
C THR A 39 27.67 -2.29 -13.72
N LEU A 40 28.63 -2.53 -12.82
CA LEU A 40 30.06 -2.33 -13.01
C LEU A 40 30.80 -3.67 -13.03
N LEU A 41 31.58 -3.92 -14.08
CA LEU A 41 32.44 -5.10 -14.22
C LEU A 41 33.91 -4.71 -14.05
N ILE A 42 34.56 -5.25 -13.03
CA ILE A 42 35.92 -4.89 -12.63
C ILE A 42 36.86 -6.06 -12.92
N SER A 43 37.91 -5.85 -13.71
CA SER A 43 38.92 -6.89 -13.94
C SER A 43 39.60 -7.33 -12.64
N ASP A 44 39.74 -8.64 -12.41
CA ASP A 44 40.44 -9.19 -11.26
C ASP A 44 41.90 -8.70 -11.19
N GLU A 45 42.53 -8.50 -12.36
CA GLU A 45 43.90 -7.99 -12.48
C GLU A 45 44.10 -6.61 -11.81
N LEU A 46 43.07 -5.76 -11.82
CA LEU A 46 43.13 -4.45 -11.19
C LEU A 46 43.21 -4.55 -9.66
N PHE A 47 42.53 -5.52 -9.05
CA PHE A 47 42.67 -5.78 -7.61
C PHE A 47 43.98 -6.48 -7.25
N GLU A 48 44.55 -7.26 -8.16
CA GLU A 48 45.85 -7.92 -7.95
C GLU A 48 47.01 -6.93 -8.06
N LYS A 49 46.99 -6.02 -9.04
CA LYS A 49 48.13 -5.15 -9.37
C LYS A 49 47.96 -3.71 -8.88
N ASP A 50 46.72 -3.24 -8.75
CA ASP A 50 46.38 -1.82 -8.60
C ASP A 50 45.28 -1.59 -7.56
N LYS A 51 45.27 -2.39 -6.49
CA LYS A 51 44.19 -2.41 -5.49
C LYS A 51 43.80 -1.03 -4.97
N ALA A 52 44.76 -0.24 -4.50
CA ALA A 52 44.48 1.07 -3.90
C ALA A 52 43.92 2.07 -4.93
N ALA A 53 44.43 2.07 -6.16
CA ALA A 53 43.91 2.91 -7.23
C ALA A 53 42.50 2.49 -7.64
N THR A 54 42.24 1.18 -7.70
CA THR A 54 40.93 0.61 -8.02
C THR A 54 39.89 0.97 -6.96
N GLU A 55 40.24 0.86 -5.68
CA GLU A 55 39.37 1.28 -4.57
C GLU A 55 39.08 2.79 -4.64
N ARG A 56 40.09 3.62 -4.92
CA ARG A 56 39.91 5.07 -5.09
C ARG A 56 39.03 5.43 -6.29
N ALA A 57 39.21 4.75 -7.43
CA ALA A 57 38.39 4.94 -8.62
C ALA A 57 36.92 4.55 -8.37
N LEU A 58 36.68 3.50 -7.58
CA LEU A 58 35.31 3.11 -7.19
C LEU A 58 34.61 4.20 -6.38
N GLU A 59 35.30 4.80 -5.40
CA GLU A 59 34.76 5.91 -4.61
C GLU A 59 34.39 7.10 -5.51
N LEU A 60 35.30 7.48 -6.41
CA LEU A 60 35.13 8.63 -7.29
C LEU A 60 34.04 8.40 -8.35
N LEU A 61 33.97 7.20 -8.93
CA LEU A 61 32.89 6.80 -9.83
C LEU A 61 31.55 6.86 -9.10
N THR A 62 31.48 6.37 -7.85
CA THR A 62 30.25 6.44 -7.04
C THR A 62 29.78 7.90 -6.88
N VAL A 63 30.70 8.83 -6.58
CA VAL A 63 30.37 10.26 -6.47
C VAL A 63 29.87 10.84 -7.79
N GLN A 64 30.51 10.50 -8.91
CA GLN A 64 30.06 10.95 -10.24
C GLN A 64 28.66 10.42 -10.59
N LEU A 65 28.39 9.13 -10.33
CA LEU A 65 27.08 8.52 -10.56
C LEU A 65 25.99 9.11 -9.65
N GLN A 66 26.30 9.38 -8.38
CA GLN A 66 25.37 10.06 -7.46
C GLN A 66 25.01 11.47 -7.94
N GLU A 67 25.98 12.21 -8.46
CA GLU A 67 25.70 13.50 -9.08
C GLU A 67 24.76 13.33 -10.28
N ILE A 68 25.03 12.37 -11.19
CA ILE A 68 24.18 12.11 -12.36
C ILE A 68 22.73 11.83 -11.94
N VAL A 69 22.52 10.95 -10.95
CA VAL A 69 21.19 10.65 -10.40
C VAL A 69 20.50 11.91 -9.87
N ARG A 70 21.24 12.84 -9.29
CA ARG A 70 20.72 14.09 -8.74
C ARG A 70 20.33 15.11 -9.82
N VAL A 71 21.10 15.21 -10.90
CA VAL A 71 21.00 16.33 -11.86
C VAL A 71 20.32 15.98 -13.18
N VAL A 72 20.35 14.70 -13.60
CA VAL A 72 19.75 14.23 -14.85
C VAL A 72 18.30 13.78 -14.60
N PRO A 73 17.34 14.03 -15.52
CA PRO A 73 15.96 13.58 -15.36
C PRO A 73 15.86 12.09 -15.08
N ALA A 74 15.01 11.70 -14.12
CA ALA A 74 14.90 10.32 -13.64
C ALA A 74 14.63 9.30 -14.76
N ALA A 75 13.78 9.65 -15.73
CA ALA A 75 13.49 8.79 -16.90
C ALA A 75 14.75 8.52 -17.74
N ALA A 76 15.61 9.53 -17.94
CA ALA A 76 16.88 9.34 -18.62
C ALA A 76 17.85 8.51 -17.76
N VAL A 77 17.88 8.70 -16.43
CA VAL A 77 18.71 7.91 -15.50
C VAL A 77 18.36 6.41 -15.59
N VAL A 78 17.08 6.05 -15.74
CA VAL A 78 16.66 4.66 -15.96
C VAL A 78 17.31 4.06 -17.22
N GLU A 79 17.36 4.82 -18.31
CA GLU A 79 18.03 4.37 -19.54
C GLU A 79 19.55 4.33 -19.39
N LEU A 80 20.15 5.31 -18.70
CA LEU A 80 21.59 5.34 -18.44
C LEU A 80 22.06 4.14 -17.62
N ARG A 81 21.27 3.68 -16.63
CA ARG A 81 21.58 2.49 -15.82
C ARG A 81 21.67 1.19 -16.62
N LYS A 82 21.11 1.16 -17.83
CA LYS A 82 21.22 0.02 -18.76
C LYS A 82 22.56 -0.04 -19.48
N VAL A 83 23.42 0.98 -19.34
CA VAL A 83 24.77 1.01 -19.90
C VAL A 83 25.73 0.34 -18.90
N PRO A 84 26.32 -0.82 -19.23
CA PRO A 84 27.28 -1.46 -18.34
C PRO A 84 28.58 -0.65 -18.28
N LEU A 85 29.15 -0.54 -17.08
CA LEU A 85 30.41 0.12 -16.82
C LEU A 85 31.52 -0.94 -16.66
N TRP A 86 32.73 -0.62 -17.10
CA TRP A 86 33.85 -1.56 -17.10
C TRP A 86 35.12 -0.91 -16.58
N PHE A 87 35.73 -1.50 -15.56
CA PHE A 87 37.10 -1.17 -15.15
C PHE A 87 38.05 -2.19 -15.76
N SER A 88 38.93 -1.74 -16.66
CA SER A 88 39.87 -2.56 -17.40
C SER A 88 41.31 -2.12 -17.13
N PRO A 89 42.30 -3.04 -17.16
CA PRO A 89 43.71 -2.66 -17.21
C PRO A 89 44.04 -1.82 -18.44
N GLU A 90 45.14 -1.07 -18.37
CA GLU A 90 45.67 -0.31 -19.50
C GLU A 90 46.09 -1.23 -20.66
N TYR A 91 45.79 -0.83 -21.90
CA TYR A 91 46.26 -1.56 -23.08
C TYR A 91 47.67 -1.08 -23.50
N PRO A 92 48.62 -1.97 -23.78
CA PRO A 92 49.97 -1.58 -24.17
C PRO A 92 49.98 -0.66 -25.40
N GLY A 93 50.62 0.50 -25.27
CA GLY A 93 50.76 1.48 -26.36
C GLY A 93 49.49 2.29 -26.67
N VAL A 94 48.45 2.17 -25.84
CA VAL A 94 47.21 2.95 -25.95
C VAL A 94 47.13 3.89 -24.75
N GLN A 95 46.77 5.14 -24.99
CA GLN A 95 46.56 6.10 -23.91
C GLN A 95 45.35 5.68 -23.06
N PRO A 96 45.48 5.57 -21.72
CA PRO A 96 44.36 5.29 -20.83
C PRO A 96 43.32 6.40 -20.83
N ARG A 97 42.04 6.04 -20.83
CA ARG A 97 40.88 6.96 -20.84
C ARG A 97 39.58 6.22 -20.52
N ALA A 98 38.52 7.00 -20.31
CA ALA A 98 37.14 6.56 -20.41
C ALA A 98 36.69 6.56 -21.89
N GLU A 99 35.93 5.54 -22.32
CA GLU A 99 35.37 5.47 -23.67
C GLU A 99 34.05 4.69 -23.72
N TYR A 100 33.07 5.21 -24.45
CA TYR A 100 31.87 4.47 -24.86
C TYR A 100 32.09 3.63 -26.12
N HIS A 101 31.66 2.37 -26.09
CA HIS A 101 31.84 1.43 -27.20
C HIS A 101 30.54 1.17 -27.97
N PRO A 102 30.28 1.81 -29.13
CA PRO A 102 28.99 1.71 -29.81
C PRO A 102 28.71 0.35 -30.49
N GLY A 103 29.72 -0.50 -30.65
CA GLY A 103 29.54 -1.82 -31.28
C GLY A 103 30.74 -2.74 -31.19
N ALA A 104 30.49 -4.05 -31.31
CA ALA A 104 31.49 -5.09 -31.12
C ALA A 104 32.53 -5.22 -32.24
N GLY A 105 32.30 -4.63 -33.42
CA GLY A 105 33.20 -4.77 -34.58
C GLY A 105 34.59 -4.21 -34.31
N TRP A 106 34.66 -2.92 -33.97
CA TRP A 106 35.93 -2.25 -33.65
C TRP A 106 36.65 -2.90 -32.46
N LEU A 107 35.90 -3.35 -31.45
CA LEU A 107 36.45 -4.07 -30.30
C LEU A 107 37.20 -5.33 -30.74
N ARG A 108 36.63 -6.16 -31.62
CA ARG A 108 37.31 -7.35 -32.15
C ARG A 108 38.56 -6.99 -32.96
N ASP A 109 38.45 -5.99 -33.84
CA ASP A 109 39.56 -5.57 -34.72
C ASP A 109 40.75 -5.03 -33.91
N ASN A 110 40.49 -4.44 -32.74
CA ASN A 110 41.50 -3.91 -31.82
C ASN A 110 41.84 -4.88 -30.67
N LYS A 111 41.44 -6.15 -30.77
CA LYS A 111 41.71 -7.20 -29.78
C LYS A 111 41.23 -6.87 -28.35
N ARG A 112 40.13 -6.11 -28.24
CA ARG A 112 39.42 -5.84 -27.00
C ARG A 112 38.23 -6.80 -26.84
N ASP A 113 37.71 -6.90 -25.62
CA ASP A 113 36.56 -7.77 -25.32
C ASP A 113 35.27 -7.26 -26.00
N PRO A 114 34.68 -8.00 -26.96
CA PRO A 114 33.44 -7.59 -27.63
C PRO A 114 32.22 -7.54 -26.72
N ALA A 115 32.27 -8.12 -25.51
CA ALA A 115 31.19 -8.04 -24.52
C ALA A 115 30.98 -6.61 -23.99
N MET A 116 31.96 -5.72 -24.15
CA MET A 116 31.85 -4.31 -23.77
C MET A 116 31.00 -3.48 -24.74
N ALA A 117 30.48 -4.07 -25.82
CA ALA A 117 29.63 -3.36 -26.75
C ALA A 117 28.41 -2.73 -26.05
N LYS A 118 28.14 -1.48 -26.38
CA LYS A 118 27.16 -0.58 -25.75
C LYS A 118 27.42 -0.28 -24.27
N GLY A 119 28.66 -0.46 -23.80
CA GLY A 119 29.13 -0.12 -22.45
C GLY A 119 30.16 1.01 -22.44
N VAL A 120 30.48 1.48 -21.24
CA VAL A 120 31.56 2.46 -20.97
C VAL A 120 32.73 1.74 -20.32
N GLU A 121 33.93 1.91 -20.88
CA GLU A 121 35.17 1.34 -20.37
C GLU A 121 36.07 2.43 -19.80
N PHE A 122 36.56 2.21 -18.58
CA PHE A 122 37.57 3.02 -17.91
C PHE A 122 38.88 2.23 -17.87
N THR A 123 39.89 2.71 -18.60
CA THR A 123 41.25 2.15 -18.57
C THR A 123 42.22 3.01 -17.76
N ASP A 124 41.81 4.23 -17.43
CA ASP A 124 42.53 5.24 -16.65
C ASP A 124 42.37 5.06 -15.13
N VAL A 125 42.16 3.83 -14.65
CA VAL A 125 41.88 3.53 -13.23
C VAL A 125 42.94 4.11 -12.28
N ARG A 126 44.21 4.10 -12.68
CA ARG A 126 45.34 4.69 -11.92
C ARG A 126 45.30 6.20 -11.83
N ASP A 127 44.73 6.82 -12.84
CA ASP A 127 44.72 8.26 -13.07
C ASP A 127 43.34 8.90 -12.85
N PHE A 128 42.35 8.09 -12.46
CA PHE A 128 40.95 8.47 -12.34
C PHE A 128 40.76 9.75 -11.52
N GLU A 129 41.48 9.90 -10.40
CA GLU A 129 41.41 11.11 -9.56
C GLU A 129 41.98 12.37 -10.23
N ARG A 130 43.01 12.21 -11.07
CA ARG A 130 43.51 13.35 -11.84
C ARG A 130 42.50 13.73 -12.91
N GLU A 131 41.89 12.74 -13.57
CA GLU A 131 40.88 12.99 -14.59
C GLU A 131 39.60 13.59 -13.99
N THR A 132 39.15 13.19 -12.79
CA THR A 132 38.00 13.86 -12.13
C THR A 132 38.29 15.31 -11.75
N LYS A 133 39.55 15.68 -11.50
CA LYS A 133 39.91 17.09 -11.28
C LYS A 133 39.90 17.90 -12.57
N ARG A 134 40.27 17.28 -13.70
CA ARG A 134 40.27 17.92 -15.02
C ARG A 134 38.85 18.01 -15.58
N MET A 135 38.14 16.89 -15.62
CA MET A 135 36.75 16.72 -16.06
C MET A 135 35.90 16.26 -14.86
N PRO A 136 35.22 17.20 -14.17
CA PRO A 136 34.47 16.91 -12.94
C PRO A 136 33.53 15.68 -13.02
N ASN A 137 32.88 15.47 -14.17
CA ASN A 137 32.00 14.32 -14.39
C ASN A 137 32.17 13.68 -15.78
N PHE A 138 33.37 13.23 -16.12
CA PHE A 138 33.61 12.51 -17.39
C PHE A 138 32.80 11.20 -17.52
N THR A 139 32.32 10.61 -16.43
CA THR A 139 31.35 9.50 -16.53
C THR A 139 30.04 9.95 -17.19
N LEU A 140 29.56 11.17 -16.91
CA LEU A 140 28.40 11.74 -17.60
C LEU A 140 28.66 11.93 -19.10
N HIS A 141 29.89 12.33 -19.48
CA HIS A 141 30.27 12.44 -20.89
C HIS A 141 30.05 11.12 -21.64
N GLU A 142 30.65 10.04 -21.13
CA GLU A 142 30.54 8.72 -21.77
C GLU A 142 29.11 8.17 -21.73
N LEU A 143 28.39 8.41 -20.63
CA LEU A 143 26.97 8.06 -20.53
C LEU A 143 26.10 8.88 -21.49
N ALA A 144 26.46 10.12 -21.81
CA ALA A 144 25.79 10.92 -22.83
C ALA A 144 25.97 10.32 -24.23
N HIS A 145 27.14 9.75 -24.56
CA HIS A 145 27.29 8.95 -25.77
C HIS A 145 26.36 7.73 -25.77
N GLY A 146 26.29 7.02 -24.64
CA GLY A 146 25.35 5.91 -24.46
C GLY A 146 23.89 6.30 -24.66
N TYR A 147 23.46 7.43 -24.12
CA TYR A 147 22.10 7.97 -24.30
C TYR A 147 21.83 8.35 -25.76
N HIS A 148 22.77 9.05 -26.40
CA HIS A 148 22.66 9.45 -27.79
C HIS A 148 22.56 8.25 -28.72
N ASP A 149 23.36 7.20 -28.52
CA ASP A 149 23.33 5.98 -29.33
C ASP A 149 22.07 5.15 -29.10
N ARG A 150 21.65 4.98 -27.84
CA ARG A 150 20.65 3.97 -27.45
C ARG A 150 19.22 4.51 -27.36
N VAL A 151 19.05 5.78 -27.01
CA VAL A 151 17.74 6.35 -26.64
C VAL A 151 17.24 7.36 -27.67
N LEU A 152 18.13 8.21 -28.19
CA LEU A 152 17.70 9.27 -29.09
C LEU A 152 17.25 8.73 -30.47
N PRO A 153 16.28 9.37 -31.13
CA PRO A 153 15.84 8.97 -32.46
C PRO A 153 17.00 8.90 -33.45
N LYS A 154 17.09 7.76 -34.16
CA LYS A 154 18.18 7.42 -35.10
C LYS A 154 19.57 7.31 -34.45
N GLY A 155 19.67 7.25 -33.12
CA GLY A 155 20.94 7.15 -32.40
C GLY A 155 21.89 8.30 -32.73
N PHE A 156 23.17 7.99 -32.95
CA PHE A 156 24.18 8.87 -33.55
C PHE A 156 23.79 9.46 -34.92
N GLY A 157 22.73 8.95 -35.54
CA GLY A 157 22.11 9.49 -36.72
C GLY A 157 21.26 10.74 -36.50
N ASN A 158 21.01 11.15 -35.24
CA ASN A 158 20.06 12.21 -34.88
C ASN A 158 20.25 13.51 -35.68
N GLU A 159 19.23 13.88 -36.45
CA GLU A 159 19.29 15.00 -37.39
C GLU A 159 19.31 16.36 -36.70
N ALA A 160 18.66 16.49 -35.54
CA ALA A 160 18.63 17.75 -34.80
C ALA A 160 20.00 18.08 -34.20
N ILE A 161 20.68 17.09 -33.60
CA ILE A 161 22.05 17.27 -33.10
C ILE A 161 23.01 17.60 -34.24
N LYS A 162 22.91 16.89 -35.38
CA LYS A 162 23.74 17.16 -36.56
C LYS A 162 23.54 18.58 -37.09
N ALA A 163 22.28 19.03 -37.20
CA ALA A 163 21.97 20.36 -37.69
C ALA A 163 22.51 21.46 -36.75
N ALA A 164 22.31 21.30 -35.44
CA ALA A 164 22.84 22.21 -34.44
C ALA A 164 24.37 22.26 -34.48
N PHE A 165 25.02 21.09 -34.57
CA PHE A 165 26.48 20.98 -34.71
C PHE A 165 27.03 21.72 -35.92
N GLU A 166 26.48 21.49 -37.13
CA GLU A 166 26.97 22.14 -38.34
C GLU A 166 26.80 23.67 -38.28
N LYS A 167 25.74 24.15 -37.61
CA LYS A 167 25.52 25.58 -37.38
C LYS A 167 26.50 26.17 -36.36
N ALA A 168 26.75 25.47 -35.25
CA ALA A 168 27.74 25.87 -34.25
C ALA A 168 29.16 25.91 -34.85
N LYS A 169 29.48 24.93 -35.72
CA LYS A 169 30.74 24.88 -36.46
C LYS A 169 30.87 26.01 -37.48
N ALA A 170 29.83 26.28 -38.25
CA ALA A 170 29.83 27.36 -39.25
C ALA A 170 29.92 28.76 -38.62
N SER A 171 29.37 28.94 -37.42
CA SER A 171 29.43 30.22 -36.69
C SER A 171 30.76 30.48 -35.99
N GLY A 172 31.60 29.45 -35.83
CA GLY A 172 32.89 29.56 -35.15
C GLY A 172 32.79 29.76 -33.63
N LEU A 173 31.62 29.54 -33.03
CA LEU A 173 31.33 29.77 -31.59
C LEU A 173 32.32 29.05 -30.64
N TYR A 174 32.87 27.93 -31.10
CA TYR A 174 33.72 27.05 -30.30
C TYR A 174 35.18 26.99 -30.79
N GLU A 175 35.59 27.87 -31.71
CA GLU A 175 36.94 27.84 -32.30
C GLU A 175 38.04 28.35 -31.34
N ARG A 176 37.67 29.22 -30.38
CA ARG A 176 38.59 29.79 -29.39
C ARG A 176 37.90 29.94 -28.04
N VAL A 177 37.89 28.87 -27.26
CA VAL A 177 37.29 28.81 -25.92
C VAL A 177 38.37 28.52 -24.87
N GLU A 178 38.11 28.91 -23.62
CA GLU A 178 38.96 28.54 -22.50
C GLU A 178 38.77 27.05 -22.17
N GLN A 179 39.87 26.30 -22.08
CA GLN A 179 39.93 24.98 -21.44
C GLN A 179 40.61 25.14 -20.08
N ARG A 180 39.96 24.66 -19.02
CA ARG A 180 40.52 24.60 -17.67
C ARG A 180 41.19 23.26 -17.44
N PHE A 181 42.30 23.28 -16.70
CA PHE A 181 43.02 22.09 -16.27
C PHE A 181 42.78 21.85 -14.78
N GLY A 182 42.77 20.59 -14.35
CA GLY A 182 42.52 20.19 -12.96
C GLY A 182 43.59 20.64 -11.95
N ASP A 183 44.63 21.34 -12.39
CA ASP A 183 45.68 21.96 -11.58
C ASP A 183 45.54 23.49 -11.47
N GLY A 184 44.43 24.06 -11.97
CA GLY A 184 44.13 25.49 -11.93
C GLY A 184 44.70 26.29 -13.10
N ARG A 185 45.43 25.67 -14.03
CA ARG A 185 45.84 26.34 -15.29
C ARG A 185 44.66 26.41 -16.27
N SER A 186 44.75 27.30 -17.25
CA SER A 186 43.86 27.29 -18.41
C SER A 186 44.58 27.66 -19.72
N LYS A 187 43.99 27.31 -20.86
CA LYS A 187 44.48 27.69 -22.20
C LYS A 187 43.31 28.02 -23.13
N VAL A 188 43.55 28.85 -24.14
CA VAL A 188 42.55 29.10 -25.20
C VAL A 188 42.81 28.15 -26.36
N VAL A 189 41.81 27.32 -26.70
CA VAL A 189 41.88 26.29 -27.74
C VAL A 189 40.54 26.16 -28.48
N ARG A 190 40.54 25.39 -29.57
CA ARG A 190 39.30 24.90 -30.18
C ARG A 190 38.64 23.89 -29.24
N ALA A 191 37.35 24.03 -28.99
CA ALA A 191 36.61 23.16 -28.08
C ALA A 191 36.57 21.72 -28.61
N TYR A 192 36.64 20.74 -27.71
CA TYR A 192 36.57 19.33 -28.07
C TYR A 192 35.23 18.96 -28.73
N ALA A 193 34.16 19.65 -28.30
CA ALA A 193 32.83 19.62 -28.88
C ALA A 193 32.80 19.77 -30.42
N MET A 194 33.80 20.42 -31.04
CA MET A 194 33.86 20.62 -32.50
C MET A 194 34.48 19.47 -33.29
N THR A 195 34.76 18.35 -32.64
CA THR A 195 35.29 17.13 -33.29
C THR A 195 34.24 16.47 -34.17
N ASN A 196 33.06 16.19 -33.62
CA ASN A 196 31.93 15.60 -34.33
C ASN A 196 30.60 15.86 -33.56
N PRO A 197 29.42 15.56 -34.13
CA PRO A 197 28.14 15.79 -33.47
C PRO A 197 27.96 15.03 -32.14
N MET A 198 28.63 13.89 -31.95
CA MET A 198 28.53 13.10 -30.73
C MET A 198 29.26 13.79 -29.57
N GLU A 199 30.46 14.31 -29.83
CA GLU A 199 31.26 15.08 -28.87
C GLU A 199 30.58 16.40 -28.54
N TYR A 200 29.99 17.08 -29.54
CA TYR A 200 29.19 18.28 -29.31
C TYR A 200 28.05 18.04 -28.34
N PHE A 201 27.34 16.91 -28.48
CA PHE A 201 26.27 16.53 -27.57
C PHE A 201 26.77 16.22 -26.16
N ALA A 202 27.86 15.44 -26.03
CA ALA A 202 28.38 15.02 -24.73
C ALA A 202 28.95 16.21 -23.92
N GLU A 203 29.83 17.00 -24.53
CA GLU A 203 30.44 18.20 -23.91
C GLU A 203 29.38 19.23 -23.47
N CYS A 204 28.37 19.48 -24.32
CA CYS A 204 27.31 20.41 -23.94
C CYS A 204 26.38 19.81 -22.87
N SER A 205 26.24 18.48 -22.80
CA SER A 205 25.48 17.81 -21.72
C SER A 205 26.20 17.92 -20.38
N GLU A 206 27.54 17.85 -20.35
CA GLU A 206 28.32 18.12 -19.14
C GLU A 206 28.09 19.55 -18.64
N ALA A 207 28.19 20.55 -19.52
CA ALA A 207 27.90 21.94 -19.15
C ALA A 207 26.45 22.14 -18.69
N TYR A 208 25.49 21.40 -19.27
CA TYR A 208 24.07 21.54 -18.95
C TYR A 208 23.70 20.95 -17.58
N PHE A 209 24.31 19.83 -17.18
CA PHE A 209 23.94 19.09 -15.96
C PHE A 209 24.97 19.18 -14.83
N SER A 210 26.26 19.34 -15.15
CA SER A 210 27.37 19.41 -14.21
C SER A 210 28.32 20.56 -14.60
N THR A 211 29.64 20.33 -14.58
CA THR A 211 30.67 21.29 -14.96
C THR A 211 31.55 20.70 -16.06
N ASN A 212 31.66 21.40 -17.19
CA ASN A 212 32.57 21.04 -18.28
C ASN A 212 34.00 21.57 -18.04
N ASP A 213 35.01 21.00 -18.72
CA ASP A 213 36.39 21.50 -18.72
C ASP A 213 36.68 22.47 -19.87
N PHE A 214 35.85 22.50 -20.92
CA PHE A 214 35.83 23.54 -21.95
C PHE A 214 34.69 24.54 -21.73
N PHE A 215 34.94 25.82 -21.99
CA PHE A 215 33.88 26.83 -21.99
C PHE A 215 32.87 26.56 -23.12
N PRO A 216 31.54 26.60 -22.86
CA PRO A 216 30.88 26.99 -21.61
C PRO A 216 30.99 25.92 -20.51
N PHE A 217 31.34 26.34 -19.29
CA PHE A 217 31.58 25.41 -18.18
C PHE A 217 30.29 25.03 -17.45
N THR A 218 29.32 25.94 -17.43
CA THR A 218 28.09 25.82 -16.64
C THR A 218 26.84 25.99 -17.50
N ARG A 219 25.69 25.57 -16.95
CA ARG A 219 24.40 25.63 -17.61
C ARG A 219 24.00 27.05 -18.04
N GLU A 220 24.27 28.04 -17.20
CA GLU A 220 23.96 29.44 -17.49
C GLU A 220 24.89 30.05 -18.55
N GLU A 221 26.14 29.61 -18.60
CA GLU A 221 27.06 29.99 -19.67
C GLU A 221 26.65 29.34 -20.99
N LEU A 222 26.28 28.06 -20.98
CA LEU A 222 25.79 27.36 -22.16
C LEU A 222 24.55 28.04 -22.73
N LYS A 223 23.59 28.40 -21.88
CA LYS A 223 22.38 29.12 -22.28
C LYS A 223 22.66 30.45 -23.00
N LYS A 224 23.76 31.14 -22.64
CA LYS A 224 24.15 32.42 -23.24
C LYS A 224 25.01 32.22 -24.49
N HIS A 225 25.93 31.26 -24.45
CA HIS A 225 26.91 31.01 -25.50
C HIS A 225 26.32 30.24 -26.68
N ASP A 226 25.49 29.23 -26.40
CA ASP A 226 24.79 28.42 -27.38
C ASP A 226 23.32 28.17 -26.94
N PRO A 227 22.45 29.19 -27.09
CA PRO A 227 21.05 29.09 -26.67
C PRO A 227 20.25 28.03 -27.46
N GLU A 228 20.68 27.72 -28.68
CA GLU A 228 20.02 26.71 -29.53
C GLU A 228 20.31 25.30 -29.01
N MET A 229 21.58 25.01 -28.72
CA MET A 229 21.95 23.74 -28.10
C MET A 229 21.36 23.59 -26.70
N PHE A 230 21.30 24.67 -25.93
CA PHE A 230 20.63 24.68 -24.63
C PHE A 230 19.15 24.26 -24.74
N ALA A 231 18.42 24.84 -25.71
CA ALA A 231 17.03 24.50 -25.95
C ALA A 231 16.88 23.04 -26.43
N LEU A 232 17.77 22.61 -27.32
CA LEU A 232 17.77 21.25 -27.85
C LEU A 232 18.03 20.21 -26.75
N LEU A 233 19.02 20.42 -25.87
CA LEU A 233 19.31 19.54 -24.73
C LEU A 233 18.12 19.43 -23.77
N LYS A 234 17.40 20.55 -23.53
CA LYS A 234 16.17 20.52 -22.74
C LYS A 234 15.16 19.54 -23.32
N THR A 235 14.93 19.57 -24.63
CA THR A 235 13.98 18.66 -25.30
C THR A 235 14.49 17.22 -25.31
N LEU A 236 15.75 16.99 -25.70
CA LEU A 236 16.29 15.66 -25.90
C LEU A 236 16.44 14.87 -24.59
N TRP A 237 16.85 15.51 -23.50
CA TRP A 237 17.01 14.84 -22.20
C TRP A 237 15.74 14.75 -21.38
N SER A 238 14.71 15.56 -21.67
CA SER A 238 13.40 15.50 -21.01
C SER A 238 12.49 14.40 -21.56
N GLY A 239 12.87 13.73 -22.66
CA GLY A 239 12.15 12.57 -23.16
C GLY A 239 10.73 12.90 -23.63
N ASP A 240 10.56 13.87 -24.53
CA ASP A 240 9.31 14.09 -25.27
C ASP A 240 9.04 12.97 -26.28
N ALA A 241 9.09 11.72 -25.83
CA ALA A 241 8.19 10.69 -26.31
C ALA A 241 6.85 10.96 -25.62
N ASP A 242 5.89 11.49 -26.36
CA ASP A 242 4.54 11.86 -25.89
C ASP A 242 3.87 10.75 -25.04
N GLU A 243 4.28 9.49 -25.17
CA GLU A 243 3.72 8.34 -24.44
C GLU A 243 4.17 8.21 -22.97
N ALA A 244 5.24 8.88 -22.53
CA ALA A 244 5.78 8.73 -21.16
C ALA A 244 5.21 9.71 -20.13
N ARG A 245 4.42 10.71 -20.56
CA ARG A 245 3.80 11.70 -19.67
C ARG A 245 2.51 11.16 -19.05
N VAL A 246 2.27 11.48 -17.78
CA VAL A 246 1.07 11.02 -17.06
C VAL A 246 -0.21 11.48 -17.76
N GLU A 247 -0.25 12.74 -18.20
CA GLU A 247 -1.43 13.32 -18.88
C GLU A 247 -1.78 12.62 -20.21
N ASN A 248 -0.80 11.97 -20.83
CA ASN A 248 -0.95 11.30 -22.12
C ASN A 248 -1.22 9.80 -21.99
N ALA A 249 -1.10 9.23 -20.79
CA ALA A 249 -1.35 7.81 -20.57
C ALA A 249 -2.84 7.48 -20.86
N PRO A 250 -3.16 6.47 -21.70
CA PRO A 250 -4.55 6.18 -22.08
C PRO A 250 -5.49 5.92 -20.89
N LYS A 251 -5.00 5.26 -19.84
CA LYS A 251 -5.75 5.04 -18.60
C LYS A 251 -6.07 6.36 -17.89
N PHE A 252 -5.12 7.30 -17.85
CA PHE A 252 -5.30 8.60 -17.21
C PHE A 252 -6.29 9.47 -17.99
N ILE A 253 -6.16 9.52 -19.32
CA ILE A 253 -7.10 10.21 -20.22
C ILE A 253 -8.53 9.70 -19.99
N ALA A 254 -8.71 8.38 -19.94
CA ALA A 254 -10.02 7.78 -19.71
C ALA A 254 -10.62 8.19 -18.35
N VAL A 255 -9.81 8.23 -17.28
CA VAL A 255 -10.26 8.71 -15.96
C VAL A 255 -10.62 10.20 -16.03
N ALA A 256 -9.74 11.04 -16.59
CA ALA A 256 -9.98 12.48 -16.72
C ALA A 256 -11.27 12.81 -17.50
N GLN A 257 -11.53 12.08 -18.59
CA GLN A 257 -12.78 12.21 -19.35
C GLN A 257 -14.02 11.82 -18.54
N ARG A 258 -13.94 10.76 -17.72
CA ARG A 258 -15.03 10.40 -16.81
C ARG A 258 -15.27 11.48 -15.77
N PHE A 259 -14.23 12.04 -15.16
CA PHE A 259 -14.37 13.14 -14.19
C PHE A 259 -15.03 14.39 -14.82
N GLN A 260 -14.62 14.72 -16.04
CA GLN A 260 -15.22 15.83 -16.78
C GLN A 260 -16.70 15.57 -17.10
N THR A 261 -17.05 14.35 -17.48
CA THR A 261 -18.42 13.96 -17.86
C THR A 261 -19.34 13.87 -16.64
N ASP A 262 -18.89 13.17 -15.59
CA ASP A 262 -19.71 12.83 -14.43
C ASP A 262 -19.80 14.02 -13.45
N PHE A 263 -18.72 14.80 -13.29
CA PHE A 263 -18.63 15.85 -12.27
C PHE A 263 -18.34 17.24 -12.83
N GLY A 264 -18.09 17.40 -14.13
CA GLY A 264 -17.73 18.71 -14.71
C GLY A 264 -16.36 19.19 -14.25
N VAL A 265 -15.48 18.25 -13.89
CA VAL A 265 -14.16 18.49 -13.31
C VAL A 265 -13.07 18.19 -14.32
N THR A 266 -12.21 19.16 -14.59
CA THR A 266 -10.98 18.98 -15.37
C THR A 266 -9.84 18.52 -14.46
N ILE A 267 -9.14 17.45 -14.84
CA ILE A 267 -7.95 16.98 -14.13
C ILE A 267 -6.71 17.59 -14.80
N THR A 268 -5.85 18.23 -14.00
CA THR A 268 -4.59 18.85 -14.44
C THR A 268 -3.44 18.43 -13.52
N LEU A 269 -2.19 18.62 -13.97
CA LEU A 269 -0.98 18.31 -13.20
C LEU A 269 -0.24 19.59 -12.85
N ALA A 270 0.11 19.77 -11.57
CA ALA A 270 0.88 20.92 -11.15
C ALA A 270 2.34 20.81 -11.63
N GLN A 271 2.89 21.95 -12.04
CA GLN A 271 4.29 22.06 -12.44
C GLN A 271 5.14 22.62 -11.30
N SER A 272 6.45 22.40 -11.34
CA SER A 272 7.36 22.87 -10.28
C SER A 272 7.49 24.39 -10.25
N ASP A 273 7.23 25.05 -11.37
CA ASP A 273 7.22 26.49 -11.55
C ASP A 273 5.80 27.08 -11.67
N ASP A 274 4.77 26.35 -11.21
CA ASP A 274 3.38 26.78 -11.27
C ASP A 274 3.19 28.17 -10.63
N PRO A 275 2.96 29.22 -11.43
CA PRO A 275 3.00 30.59 -10.94
C PRO A 275 1.85 30.92 -9.99
N GLU A 276 0.72 30.20 -10.07
CA GLU A 276 -0.41 30.40 -9.15
C GLU A 276 -0.05 29.94 -7.73
N ARG A 277 0.78 28.89 -7.63
CA ARG A 277 1.02 28.16 -6.37
C ARG A 277 2.43 28.39 -5.81
N ALA A 278 3.38 28.80 -6.65
CA ALA A 278 4.78 29.05 -6.27
C ALA A 278 4.95 30.10 -5.16
N THR A 279 3.94 30.95 -4.92
CA THR A 279 3.97 31.94 -3.83
C THR A 279 3.62 31.35 -2.47
N THR A 280 2.88 30.24 -2.42
CA THR A 280 2.30 29.66 -1.20
C THR A 280 2.83 28.27 -0.88
N HIS A 281 3.22 27.50 -1.90
CA HIS A 281 3.66 26.12 -1.78
C HIS A 281 4.95 25.87 -2.56
N ASP A 282 5.74 24.92 -2.07
CA ASP A 282 6.72 24.19 -2.86
C ASP A 282 6.03 22.95 -3.42
N VAL A 283 5.97 22.86 -4.75
CA VAL A 283 5.23 21.82 -5.48
C VAL A 283 6.22 20.77 -5.99
N SER A 284 5.95 19.51 -5.67
CA SER A 284 6.61 18.37 -6.29
C SER A 284 5.71 17.80 -7.39
N PRO A 285 6.04 17.97 -8.69
CA PRO A 285 5.21 17.49 -9.79
C PRO A 285 4.95 15.98 -9.71
N LEU A 286 3.85 15.55 -10.31
CA LEU A 286 3.54 14.13 -10.43
C LEU A 286 4.47 13.46 -11.46
N LEU A 287 5.31 12.54 -10.99
CA LEU A 287 6.23 11.77 -11.86
C LEU A 287 5.50 10.61 -12.56
N SER A 288 5.98 10.23 -13.75
CA SER A 288 5.38 9.16 -14.57
C SER A 288 5.40 7.79 -13.89
N GLU A 289 6.40 7.50 -13.08
CA GLU A 289 6.46 6.28 -12.25
C GLU A 289 5.33 6.19 -11.20
N HIS A 290 4.70 7.31 -10.84
CA HIS A 290 3.57 7.38 -9.91
C HIS A 290 2.21 7.40 -10.59
N LEU A 291 2.12 7.06 -11.89
CA LEU A 291 0.86 6.98 -12.64
C LEU A 291 -0.16 6.07 -11.95
N GLU A 292 0.23 4.85 -11.57
CA GLU A 292 -0.70 3.90 -10.95
C GLU A 292 -1.19 4.39 -9.57
N ASN A 293 -0.35 5.10 -8.82
CA ASN A 293 -0.78 5.77 -7.58
C ASN A 293 -1.84 6.86 -7.85
N ALA A 294 -1.65 7.65 -8.91
CA ALA A 294 -2.62 8.68 -9.29
C ALA A 294 -3.95 8.06 -9.73
N LEU A 295 -3.91 6.98 -10.52
CA LEU A 295 -5.11 6.22 -10.91
C LEU A 295 -5.82 5.64 -9.69
N GLN A 296 -5.08 5.10 -8.71
CA GLN A 296 -5.65 4.61 -7.47
C GLN A 296 -6.34 5.72 -6.68
N VAL A 297 -5.67 6.88 -6.50
CA VAL A 297 -6.25 8.07 -5.84
C VAL A 297 -7.53 8.52 -6.52
N LEU A 298 -7.49 8.70 -7.84
CA LEU A 298 -8.65 9.14 -8.60
C LEU A 298 -9.80 8.12 -8.56
N THR A 299 -9.50 6.83 -8.49
CA THR A 299 -10.53 5.77 -8.43
C THR A 299 -11.38 5.87 -7.16
N TRP A 300 -10.76 6.00 -5.99
CA TRP A 300 -11.55 6.13 -4.75
C TRP A 300 -12.12 7.54 -4.58
N VAL A 301 -11.48 8.59 -5.10
CA VAL A 301 -12.09 9.94 -5.18
C VAL A 301 -13.37 9.89 -6.02
N GLU A 302 -13.34 9.28 -7.20
CA GLU A 302 -14.51 9.09 -8.08
C GLU A 302 -15.65 8.40 -7.33
N ALA A 303 -15.33 7.34 -6.57
CA ALA A 303 -16.32 6.62 -5.76
C ALA A 303 -16.95 7.49 -4.66
N GLU A 304 -16.18 8.37 -4.01
CA GLU A 304 -16.72 9.31 -3.01
C GLU A 304 -17.56 10.42 -3.64
N LEU A 305 -17.14 10.97 -4.78
CA LEU A 305 -17.91 12.00 -5.48
C LEU A 305 -19.26 11.48 -5.97
N ARG A 306 -19.36 10.19 -6.34
CA ARG A 306 -20.63 9.54 -6.72
C ARG A 306 -21.65 9.42 -5.58
N ARG A 307 -21.23 9.59 -4.33
CA ARG A 307 -22.15 9.58 -3.18
C ARG A 307 -22.95 10.89 -3.05
N TYR A 308 -22.57 11.95 -3.76
CA TYR A 308 -23.34 13.20 -3.82
C TYR A 308 -24.54 13.08 -4.77
N PRO A 309 -25.60 13.89 -4.58
CA PRO A 309 -26.71 13.93 -5.53
C PRO A 309 -26.25 14.22 -6.96
N ALA A 310 -26.89 13.57 -7.94
CA ALA A 310 -26.52 13.70 -9.34
C ALA A 310 -26.55 15.17 -9.78
N GLY A 311 -25.48 15.63 -10.44
CA GLY A 311 -25.33 17.01 -10.91
C GLY A 311 -24.96 18.04 -9.84
N PHE A 312 -24.97 17.70 -8.55
CA PHE A 312 -24.64 18.64 -7.48
C PHE A 312 -23.23 19.21 -7.62
N LEU A 313 -22.23 18.32 -7.77
CA LEU A 313 -20.83 18.73 -7.89
C LEU A 313 -20.55 19.46 -9.21
N GLN A 314 -21.27 19.13 -10.29
CA GLN A 314 -21.17 19.90 -11.55
C GLN A 314 -21.58 21.36 -11.35
N LYS A 315 -22.58 21.62 -10.50
CA LYS A 315 -23.11 22.97 -10.27
C LYS A 315 -22.34 23.73 -9.18
N HIS A 316 -21.96 23.05 -8.10
CA HIS A 316 -21.46 23.68 -6.88
C HIS A 316 -20.02 23.30 -6.49
N GLY A 317 -19.45 22.24 -7.08
CA GLY A 317 -18.08 21.79 -6.82
C GLY A 317 -17.01 22.60 -7.57
N SER A 318 -15.75 22.28 -7.30
CA SER A 318 -14.59 22.85 -8.01
C SER A 318 -14.57 22.43 -9.47
N LYS A 319 -14.04 23.29 -10.35
CA LYS A 319 -13.87 22.97 -11.76
C LYS A 319 -12.60 22.21 -12.06
N ASN A 320 -11.61 22.26 -11.18
CA ASN A 320 -10.32 21.61 -11.39
C ASN A 320 -9.93 20.70 -10.23
N LEU A 321 -9.35 19.54 -10.55
CA LEU A 321 -8.47 18.79 -9.66
C LEU A 321 -7.04 18.92 -10.15
N VAL A 322 -6.15 19.42 -9.31
CA VAL A 322 -4.74 19.66 -9.67
C VAL A 322 -3.86 18.68 -8.90
N LEU A 323 -3.29 17.71 -9.61
CA LEU A 323 -2.52 16.62 -9.02
C LEU A 323 -1.03 16.97 -8.93
N ALA A 324 -0.40 16.60 -7.81
CA ALA A 324 1.04 16.67 -7.61
C ALA A 324 1.49 15.57 -6.64
N ASN A 325 2.77 15.19 -6.65
CA ASN A 325 3.28 14.28 -5.64
C ASN A 325 3.34 14.91 -4.24
N ALA A 326 3.48 16.23 -4.15
CA ALA A 326 3.38 16.96 -2.88
C ALA A 326 3.08 18.46 -3.07
N TYR A 327 2.40 19.03 -2.09
CA TYR A 327 2.18 20.46 -1.86
C TYR A 327 2.66 20.83 -0.46
N VAL A 328 3.90 21.30 -0.33
CA VAL A 328 4.48 21.69 0.97
C VAL A 328 4.28 23.18 1.17
N SER A 329 3.64 23.59 2.27
CA SER A 329 3.43 25.01 2.54
C SER A 329 4.74 25.73 2.83
N LYS A 330 4.98 26.87 2.15
CA LYS A 330 6.14 27.74 2.41
C LYS A 330 6.13 28.38 3.80
N ALA A 331 4.98 28.38 4.47
CA ALA A 331 4.86 28.85 5.85
C ALA A 331 5.34 27.83 6.89
N TRP A 332 5.62 26.58 6.49
CA TRP A 332 6.09 25.53 7.39
C TRP A 332 7.52 25.81 7.87
N LYS A 333 7.74 25.75 9.19
CA LYS A 333 9.03 26.03 9.85
C LYS A 333 9.50 24.89 10.77
N GLY A 334 8.99 23.68 10.57
CA GLY A 334 9.27 22.54 11.44
C GLY A 334 10.67 21.95 11.23
N THR A 335 11.11 21.12 12.17
CA THR A 335 12.39 20.39 12.10
C THR A 335 12.26 18.95 11.59
N GLY A 336 11.04 18.51 11.22
CA GLY A 336 10.73 17.15 10.79
C GLY A 336 10.48 17.02 9.28
N THR A 337 9.91 15.89 8.84
CA THR A 337 9.49 15.73 7.43
C THR A 337 8.41 16.75 7.08
N PRO A 338 8.57 17.53 5.98
CA PRO A 338 7.55 18.48 5.55
C PRO A 338 6.21 17.78 5.30
N TYR A 339 5.12 18.38 5.76
CA TYR A 339 3.78 17.81 5.63
C TYR A 339 3.09 18.31 4.36
N SER A 340 2.59 17.38 3.55
CA SER A 340 1.73 17.65 2.39
C SER A 340 0.30 17.20 2.72
N PRO A 341 -0.69 18.12 2.80
CA PRO A 341 -2.09 17.75 2.98
C PRO A 341 -2.61 16.89 1.82
N ALA A 342 -3.52 15.94 2.10
CA ALA A 342 -4.11 15.10 1.04
C ALA A 342 -4.91 15.91 0.03
N PHE A 343 -5.67 16.90 0.52
CA PHE A 343 -6.51 17.79 -0.28
C PHE A 343 -6.40 19.22 0.23
N ILE A 344 -6.45 20.20 -0.69
CA ILE A 344 -6.44 21.63 -0.36
C ILE A 344 -7.49 22.32 -1.22
N ALA A 345 -8.42 23.05 -0.60
CA ALA A 345 -9.40 23.85 -1.31
C ALA A 345 -8.79 25.19 -1.75
N GLU A 346 -8.82 25.47 -3.05
CA GLU A 346 -8.28 26.71 -3.62
C GLU A 346 -9.35 27.40 -4.46
N LYS A 347 -10.24 28.14 -3.77
CA LYS A 347 -11.40 28.77 -4.40
C LYS A 347 -11.04 29.80 -5.48
N LYS A 348 -9.90 30.49 -5.35
CA LYS A 348 -9.46 31.54 -6.27
C LYS A 348 -9.18 31.02 -7.69
N SER A 349 -8.60 29.83 -7.80
CA SER A 349 -8.32 29.15 -9.07
C SER A 349 -9.38 28.08 -9.39
N ASP A 350 -10.51 28.09 -8.67
CA ASP A 350 -11.59 27.12 -8.81
C ASP A 350 -11.10 25.66 -8.77
N SER A 351 -10.18 25.39 -7.84
CA SER A 351 -9.39 24.16 -7.79
C SER A 351 -9.50 23.47 -6.44
N ILE A 352 -9.42 22.14 -6.46
CA ILE A 352 -8.98 21.35 -5.31
C ILE A 352 -7.63 20.72 -5.67
N LEU A 353 -6.62 21.00 -4.87
CA LEU A 353 -5.29 20.40 -5.03
C LEU A 353 -5.32 19.01 -4.41
N VAL A 354 -4.75 18.04 -5.12
CA VAL A 354 -4.75 16.61 -4.76
C VAL A 354 -3.32 16.12 -4.65
N THR A 355 -2.91 15.71 -3.44
CA THR A 355 -1.61 15.07 -3.24
C THR A 355 -1.70 13.60 -3.62
N VAL A 356 -0.81 13.15 -4.49
CA VAL A 356 -0.61 11.74 -4.86
C VAL A 356 0.67 11.25 -4.18
N PRO A 357 0.59 10.48 -3.09
CA PRO A 357 1.79 10.00 -2.41
C PRO A 357 2.65 9.11 -3.32
N THR A 358 3.97 9.19 -3.17
CA THR A 358 4.92 8.30 -3.86
C THR A 358 4.80 6.85 -3.36
N THR A 359 4.26 6.66 -2.15
CA THR A 359 3.94 5.35 -1.57
C THR A 359 2.51 5.36 -1.03
N ILE A 360 1.67 4.43 -1.48
CA ILE A 360 0.31 4.27 -0.97
C ILE A 360 0.30 3.26 0.17
N ALA A 361 -0.08 3.72 1.36
CA ALA A 361 -0.37 2.86 2.51
C ALA A 361 -1.89 2.64 2.61
N PRO A 362 -2.36 1.56 3.27
CA PRO A 362 -3.80 1.36 3.52
C PRO A 362 -4.46 2.56 4.21
N ALA A 363 -3.74 3.27 5.08
CA ALA A 363 -4.21 4.46 5.76
C ALA A 363 -4.39 5.68 4.83
N THR A 364 -3.71 5.74 3.68
CA THR A 364 -3.77 6.86 2.73
C THR A 364 -5.20 7.07 2.24
N GLU A 365 -5.86 6.00 1.82
CA GLU A 365 -7.23 6.04 1.35
C GLU A 365 -8.21 6.37 2.50
N VAL A 366 -8.07 5.68 3.63
CA VAL A 366 -8.97 5.84 4.79
C VAL A 366 -8.98 7.27 5.30
N LEU A 367 -7.79 7.86 5.47
CA LEU A 367 -7.67 9.25 5.90
C LEU A 367 -8.09 10.20 4.77
N GLY A 368 -7.71 9.90 3.53
CA GLY A 368 -8.00 10.69 2.33
C GLY A 368 -9.49 10.92 2.12
N ARG A 369 -10.34 9.88 2.21
CA ARG A 369 -11.80 9.98 2.04
C ARG A 369 -12.43 11.03 2.94
N GLY A 370 -12.10 11.01 4.25
CA GLY A 370 -12.62 12.01 5.19
C GLY A 370 -12.12 13.44 4.89
N TYR A 371 -10.85 13.60 4.51
CA TYR A 371 -10.30 14.90 4.15
C TYR A 371 -10.84 15.44 2.82
N LEU A 372 -11.24 14.58 1.88
CA LEU A 372 -11.92 15.00 0.65
C LEU A 372 -13.23 15.71 0.97
N HIS A 373 -14.11 15.10 1.77
CA HIS A 373 -15.39 15.73 2.15
C HIS A 373 -15.19 17.01 2.96
N GLN A 374 -14.23 17.01 3.89
CA GLN A 374 -13.84 18.21 4.62
C GLN A 374 -13.46 19.35 3.66
N THR A 375 -12.67 19.03 2.63
CA THR A 375 -12.16 20.00 1.65
C THR A 375 -13.25 20.48 0.70
N LEU A 376 -14.11 19.59 0.22
CA LEU A 376 -15.28 19.95 -0.58
C LEU A 376 -16.20 20.90 0.18
N PHE A 377 -16.42 20.65 1.48
CA PHE A 377 -17.22 21.55 2.30
C PHE A 377 -16.56 22.91 2.48
N ALA A 378 -15.26 22.93 2.78
CA ALA A 378 -14.49 24.16 2.85
C ALA A 378 -14.60 24.98 1.55
N TYR A 379 -14.56 24.31 0.39
CA TYR A 379 -14.77 24.94 -0.91
C TYR A 379 -16.19 25.52 -1.08
N LEU A 380 -17.23 24.80 -0.63
CA LEU A 380 -18.62 25.25 -0.70
C LEU A 380 -18.90 26.47 0.20
N VAL A 381 -18.34 26.49 1.41
CA VAL A 381 -18.58 27.57 2.37
C VAL A 381 -17.65 28.78 2.18
N ALA A 382 -16.66 28.69 1.28
CA ALA A 382 -15.69 29.76 1.02
C ALA A 382 -16.34 31.10 0.61
N ASP A 383 -17.51 31.04 -0.06
CA ASP A 383 -18.25 32.22 -0.51
C ASP A 383 -19.33 32.71 0.49
N VAL A 384 -19.44 32.08 1.66
CA VAL A 384 -20.38 32.51 2.71
C VAL A 384 -19.84 33.78 3.36
N LYS A 385 -20.26 34.93 2.83
CA LYS A 385 -19.79 36.27 3.23
C LYS A 385 -20.57 36.88 4.41
N SER A 386 -21.82 36.49 4.61
CA SER A 386 -22.65 37.05 5.67
C SER A 386 -22.28 36.44 7.03
N PRO A 387 -21.87 37.24 8.03
CA PRO A 387 -21.61 36.72 9.38
C PRO A 387 -22.88 36.21 10.07
N ASP A 388 -24.06 36.65 9.62
CA ASP A 388 -25.36 36.27 10.18
C ASP A 388 -25.92 34.97 9.57
N ALA A 389 -25.26 34.40 8.55
CA ALA A 389 -25.67 33.10 8.02
C ALA A 389 -25.43 32.02 9.10
N PRO A 390 -26.37 31.10 9.36
CA PRO A 390 -26.19 30.05 10.37
C PRO A 390 -24.94 29.18 10.12
N ILE A 391 -24.56 28.96 8.86
CA ILE A 391 -23.36 28.20 8.52
C ILE A 391 -22.07 29.03 8.60
N ALA A 392 -22.13 30.34 8.89
CA ALA A 392 -20.95 31.20 8.98
C ALA A 392 -20.07 30.81 10.18
N LEU A 393 -18.76 31.07 10.05
CA LEU A 393 -17.78 30.67 11.06
C LEU A 393 -18.04 31.33 12.43
N GLU A 394 -18.47 32.59 12.44
CA GLU A 394 -18.73 33.33 13.67
C GLU A 394 -19.93 32.78 14.44
N HIS A 395 -21.03 32.45 13.75
CA HIS A 395 -22.17 31.78 14.38
C HIS A 395 -21.79 30.35 14.83
N TRP A 396 -21.03 29.61 14.03
CA TRP A 396 -20.63 28.25 14.39
C TRP A 396 -19.85 28.17 15.71
N LYS A 397 -18.96 29.15 15.96
CA LYS A 397 -18.20 29.23 17.21
C LYS A 397 -19.09 29.33 18.45
N THR A 398 -20.30 29.91 18.34
CA THR A 398 -21.23 30.02 19.47
C THR A 398 -21.92 28.70 19.82
N LEU A 399 -21.84 27.70 18.93
CA LEU A 399 -22.49 26.39 19.07
C LEU A 399 -21.52 25.30 19.55
N ALA A 400 -20.34 25.65 20.07
CA ALA A 400 -19.37 24.66 20.54
C ALA A 400 -19.91 23.87 21.75
N SER A 401 -19.76 22.54 21.73
CA SER A 401 -20.06 21.65 22.85
C SER A 401 -18.82 21.38 23.69
N ASP A 402 -19.03 21.15 24.99
CA ASP A 402 -18.02 20.69 25.94
C ASP A 402 -17.94 19.15 25.89
N ASP A 403 -16.73 18.61 25.78
CA ASP A 403 -16.45 17.18 25.74
C ASP A 403 -15.99 16.62 27.10
N SER A 404 -15.75 17.46 28.10
CA SER A 404 -15.17 17.07 29.39
C SER A 404 -16.02 16.09 30.21
N SER A 405 -17.35 16.11 30.03
CA SER A 405 -18.29 15.26 30.76
C SER A 405 -18.57 13.91 30.08
N LEU A 406 -17.98 13.63 28.92
CA LEU A 406 -18.19 12.38 28.19
C LEU A 406 -17.25 11.29 28.70
N GLU A 407 -17.76 10.09 28.94
CA GLU A 407 -16.94 8.97 29.41
C GLU A 407 -16.18 8.26 28.27
N SER A 408 -16.75 8.24 27.05
CA SER A 408 -16.12 7.56 25.90
C SER A 408 -15.12 8.46 25.17
N GLU A 409 -13.92 7.95 24.93
CA GLU A 409 -12.90 8.61 24.09
C GLU A 409 -13.38 8.84 22.64
N SER A 410 -14.22 7.94 22.10
CA SER A 410 -14.82 8.15 20.78
C SER A 410 -15.76 9.36 20.76
N ALA A 411 -16.60 9.47 21.79
CA ALA A 411 -17.56 10.55 21.93
C ALA A 411 -16.85 11.91 22.15
N LYS A 412 -15.78 11.94 22.95
CA LYS A 412 -14.94 13.14 23.12
C LYS A 412 -14.36 13.60 21.80
N ARG A 413 -13.73 12.68 21.06
CA ARG A 413 -13.13 12.97 19.75
C ARG A 413 -14.15 13.52 18.76
N LEU A 414 -15.31 12.87 18.64
CA LEU A 414 -16.37 13.31 17.72
C LEU A 414 -16.96 14.67 18.11
N THR A 415 -17.17 14.91 19.41
CA THR A 415 -17.65 16.20 19.92
C THR A 415 -16.66 17.31 19.59
N LYS A 416 -15.36 17.09 19.88
CA LYS A 416 -14.30 18.04 19.55
C LYS A 416 -14.20 18.29 18.03
N GLN A 417 -14.34 17.25 17.22
CA GLN A 417 -14.32 17.36 15.76
C GLN A 417 -15.54 18.13 15.23
N SER A 418 -16.71 17.95 15.83
CA SER A 418 -17.96 18.65 15.47
C SER A 418 -17.91 20.17 15.74
N ASN A 419 -17.03 20.62 16.66
CA ASN A 419 -16.80 22.04 16.92
C ASN A 419 -16.17 22.78 15.72
N LEU A 420 -15.67 22.05 14.72
CA LEU A 420 -15.26 22.59 13.42
C LEU A 420 -16.33 22.27 12.37
N ARG A 421 -16.75 23.24 11.55
CA ARG A 421 -17.78 23.03 10.49
C ARG A 421 -17.39 21.91 9.54
N GLU A 422 -16.17 22.00 9.03
CA GLU A 422 -15.60 21.07 8.09
C GLU A 422 -15.31 19.72 8.79
N GLY A 423 -15.01 19.74 10.09
CA GLY A 423 -14.84 18.55 10.93
C GLY A 423 -16.13 17.78 11.15
N LEU A 424 -17.24 18.46 11.48
CA LEU A 424 -18.57 17.85 11.55
C LEU A 424 -18.94 17.25 10.19
N TYR A 425 -18.77 18.03 9.12
CA TYR A 425 -19.11 17.58 7.78
C TYR A 425 -18.35 16.29 7.45
N LYS A 426 -17.03 16.26 7.63
CA LYS A 426 -16.22 15.04 7.47
C LYS A 426 -16.82 13.83 8.19
N SER A 427 -17.22 13.99 9.45
CA SER A 427 -17.79 12.90 10.25
C SER A 427 -19.17 12.45 9.80
N LEU A 428 -19.99 13.32 9.21
CA LEU A 428 -21.29 12.93 8.65
C LEU A 428 -21.15 12.01 7.42
N TRP A 429 -20.03 12.08 6.70
CA TRP A 429 -19.74 11.23 5.54
C TRP A 429 -19.13 9.89 5.91
N ASP A 430 -18.60 9.74 7.13
CA ASP A 430 -18.20 8.42 7.65
C ASP A 430 -19.42 7.73 8.29
N PRO A 431 -19.85 6.55 7.81
CA PRO A 431 -21.07 5.91 8.32
C PRO A 431 -21.04 5.56 9.82
N PHE A 432 -19.86 5.27 10.38
CA PHE A 432 -19.72 4.94 11.81
C PHE A 432 -19.78 6.20 12.66
N GLU A 433 -18.99 7.21 12.29
CA GLU A 433 -19.00 8.49 12.98
C GLU A 433 -20.37 9.16 12.87
N CYS A 434 -21.05 9.06 11.72
CA CYS A 434 -22.39 9.58 11.51
C CYS A 434 -23.42 8.92 12.43
N ALA A 435 -23.39 7.60 12.57
CA ALA A 435 -24.30 6.88 13.48
C ALA A 435 -24.09 7.28 14.95
N GLU A 436 -22.82 7.40 15.37
CA GLU A 436 -22.47 7.83 16.73
C GLU A 436 -22.83 9.31 16.96
N LEU A 437 -22.59 10.20 16.00
CA LEU A 437 -23.00 11.60 16.06
C LEU A 437 -24.51 11.75 16.18
N ILE A 438 -25.29 11.00 15.39
CA ILE A 438 -26.76 10.99 15.49
C ILE A 438 -27.22 10.50 16.87
N ALA A 439 -26.51 9.54 17.48
CA ALA A 439 -26.81 9.09 18.83
C ALA A 439 -26.50 10.17 19.87
N LEU A 440 -25.35 10.84 19.77
CA LEU A 440 -24.93 11.94 20.66
C LEU A 440 -25.85 13.15 20.54
N ALA A 441 -26.31 13.48 19.33
CA ALA A 441 -27.21 14.60 19.07
C ALA A 441 -28.57 14.47 19.78
N LYS A 442 -28.99 13.26 20.17
CA LYS A 442 -30.22 13.07 20.97
C LYS A 442 -30.13 13.67 22.37
N THR A 443 -28.90 13.83 22.88
CA THR A 443 -28.64 14.34 24.24
C THR A 443 -27.85 15.65 24.25
N ASP A 444 -27.20 16.02 23.15
CA ASP A 444 -26.51 17.29 22.97
C ASP A 444 -27.28 18.18 21.96
N SER A 445 -28.00 19.18 22.49
CA SER A 445 -28.80 20.11 21.68
C SER A 445 -27.97 20.99 20.75
N ARG A 446 -26.74 21.36 21.12
CA ARG A 446 -25.83 22.16 20.27
C ARG A 446 -25.28 21.34 19.12
N LEU A 447 -24.98 20.07 19.37
CA LEU A 447 -24.62 19.15 18.29
C LEU A 447 -25.79 18.94 17.33
N ASN A 448 -27.00 18.74 17.85
CA ASN A 448 -28.20 18.61 17.01
C ASN A 448 -28.41 19.85 16.13
N GLU A 449 -28.32 21.05 16.71
CA GLU A 449 -28.46 22.31 15.98
C GLU A 449 -27.41 22.46 14.86
N ARG A 450 -26.15 22.10 15.11
CA ARG A 450 -25.09 22.12 14.09
C ARG A 450 -25.36 21.16 12.94
N ILE A 451 -25.87 19.96 13.23
CA ILE A 451 -26.27 18.99 12.20
C ILE A 451 -27.40 19.59 11.35
N GLU A 452 -28.43 20.16 11.97
CA GLU A 452 -29.56 20.80 11.27
C GLU A 452 -29.10 21.96 10.39
N ILE A 453 -28.18 22.79 10.86
CA ILE A 453 -27.60 23.90 10.08
C ILE A 453 -26.91 23.39 8.82
N VAL A 454 -26.08 22.35 8.92
CA VAL A 454 -25.38 21.75 7.76
C VAL A 454 -26.36 21.14 6.77
N GLN A 455 -27.32 20.37 7.26
CA GLN A 455 -28.33 19.74 6.41
C GLN A 455 -29.20 20.77 5.70
N SER A 456 -29.65 21.80 6.42
CA SER A 456 -30.43 22.90 5.88
C SER A 456 -29.64 23.67 4.82
N PHE A 457 -28.38 24.02 5.10
CA PHE A 457 -27.49 24.68 4.14
C PHE A 457 -27.37 23.89 2.84
N LEU A 458 -27.04 22.60 2.89
CA LEU A 458 -26.94 21.77 1.69
C LEU A 458 -28.28 21.68 0.93
N ARG A 459 -29.39 21.57 1.66
CA ARG A 459 -30.73 21.56 1.06
C ARG A 459 -31.08 22.87 0.34
N THR A 460 -30.53 24.00 0.78
CA THR A 460 -30.67 25.27 0.04
C THR A 460 -29.91 25.29 -1.29
N LEU A 461 -28.82 24.52 -1.40
CA LEU A 461 -28.06 24.39 -2.63
C LEU A 461 -28.72 23.40 -3.60
N ASP A 462 -29.19 22.27 -3.07
CA ASP A 462 -29.88 21.22 -3.82
C ASP A 462 -30.94 20.49 -2.96
N PRO A 463 -32.22 20.47 -3.36
CA PRO A 463 -33.29 19.85 -2.58
C PRO A 463 -33.15 18.33 -2.41
N GLN A 464 -32.28 17.66 -3.18
CA GLN A 464 -32.00 16.22 -3.06
C GLN A 464 -31.27 15.85 -1.76
N PHE A 465 -30.71 16.82 -1.01
CA PHE A 465 -30.21 16.60 0.35
C PHE A 465 -31.37 16.48 1.36
N ASP A 466 -32.25 15.51 1.15
CA ASP A 466 -33.41 15.22 1.97
C ASP A 466 -33.14 14.14 3.03
N GLN A 467 -34.16 13.76 3.79
CA GLN A 467 -34.04 12.75 4.84
C GLN A 467 -33.65 11.37 4.29
N THR A 468 -34.05 11.05 3.05
CA THR A 468 -33.68 9.79 2.40
C THR A 468 -32.19 9.77 2.09
N PHE A 469 -31.64 10.86 1.56
CA PHE A 469 -30.21 11.00 1.35
C PHE A 469 -29.41 10.77 2.64
N TRP A 470 -29.80 11.44 3.74
CA TRP A 470 -29.11 11.30 5.03
C TRP A 470 -29.29 9.91 5.66
N ALA A 471 -30.39 9.21 5.38
CA ALA A 471 -30.55 7.81 5.80
C ALA A 471 -29.61 6.87 5.01
N THR A 472 -29.40 7.12 3.72
CA THR A 472 -28.50 6.34 2.87
C THR A 472 -27.04 6.62 3.17
N ILE A 473 -26.65 7.87 3.47
CA ILE A 473 -25.25 8.21 3.76
C ILE A 473 -24.69 7.49 4.99
N ALA A 474 -25.57 7.15 5.94
CA ALA A 474 -25.25 6.35 7.12
C ALA A 474 -25.09 4.84 6.84
N THR A 475 -25.23 4.40 5.58
CA THR A 475 -24.92 3.04 5.14
C THR A 475 -23.52 2.98 4.53
N ILE A 476 -22.75 1.94 4.85
CA ILE A 476 -21.39 1.77 4.30
C ILE A 476 -21.53 1.26 2.86
N PRO A 477 -21.00 1.98 1.85
CA PRO A 477 -20.94 1.43 0.49
C PRO A 477 -20.15 0.12 0.49
N GLU A 478 -20.61 -0.88 -0.26
CA GLU A 478 -19.99 -2.21 -0.24
C GLU A 478 -18.48 -2.19 -0.54
N SER A 479 -18.06 -1.31 -1.46
CA SER A 479 -16.66 -1.08 -1.81
C SER A 479 -15.78 -0.53 -0.68
N GLN A 480 -16.38 0.03 0.36
CA GLN A 480 -15.69 0.55 1.55
C GLN A 480 -15.80 -0.40 2.74
N ARG A 481 -16.77 -1.33 2.65
CA ARG A 481 -17.11 -2.26 3.71
C ARG A 481 -16.17 -3.45 3.75
N THR A 482 -15.73 -3.94 2.59
CA THR A 482 -14.93 -5.15 2.47
C THR A 482 -13.69 -4.86 1.65
N VAL A 483 -12.55 -4.72 2.32
CA VAL A 483 -11.27 -4.28 1.73
C VAL A 483 -10.29 -5.44 1.75
N CYS A 484 -9.91 -5.92 0.57
CA CYS A 484 -8.82 -6.88 0.42
C CYS A 484 -7.48 -6.12 0.35
N LEU A 485 -6.52 -6.47 1.20
CA LEU A 485 -5.21 -5.82 1.29
C LEU A 485 -4.16 -6.46 0.38
N ASN A 486 -4.44 -7.60 -0.25
CA ASN A 486 -3.55 -8.16 -1.27
C ASN A 486 -3.60 -7.32 -2.55
N ASP A 487 -2.47 -7.24 -3.25
CA ASP A 487 -2.49 -6.89 -4.66
C ASP A 487 -3.06 -8.07 -5.45
N LEU A 488 -4.30 -7.94 -5.93
CA LEU A 488 -4.97 -8.97 -6.72
C LEU A 488 -4.42 -9.09 -8.15
N THR A 489 -3.48 -8.24 -8.55
CA THR A 489 -2.84 -8.26 -9.86
C THR A 489 -1.50 -9.02 -9.89
N ASP A 490 -0.98 -9.45 -8.73
CA ASP A 490 0.20 -10.30 -8.61
C ASP A 490 -0.18 -11.76 -8.25
N PRO A 491 -0.32 -12.65 -9.26
CA PRO A 491 -0.75 -14.02 -9.04
C PRO A 491 0.35 -14.95 -8.48
N HIS A 492 1.61 -14.49 -8.38
CA HIS A 492 2.76 -15.35 -8.02
C HIS A 492 2.56 -16.09 -6.70
N SER A 493 1.84 -15.46 -5.77
CA SER A 493 1.50 -16.03 -4.46
C SER A 493 0.60 -17.27 -4.52
N ALA A 494 -0.33 -17.36 -5.48
CA ALA A 494 -1.34 -18.41 -5.52
C ALA A 494 -0.84 -19.71 -6.17
N ASP A 495 0.01 -19.60 -7.19
CA ASP A 495 0.47 -20.75 -7.98
C ASP A 495 1.37 -21.70 -7.18
N GLN A 496 2.20 -21.18 -6.27
CA GLN A 496 3.03 -22.02 -5.41
C GLN A 496 2.21 -22.81 -4.38
N ILE A 497 1.20 -22.18 -3.78
CA ILE A 497 0.30 -22.86 -2.83
C ILE A 497 -0.52 -23.94 -3.55
N LYS A 498 -0.96 -23.68 -4.80
CA LYS A 498 -1.62 -24.69 -5.64
C LYS A 498 -0.69 -25.85 -6.00
N GLY A 499 0.61 -25.58 -6.18
CA GLY A 499 1.63 -26.58 -6.50
C GLY A 499 2.10 -27.45 -5.33
N ASP A 500 1.90 -27.05 -4.07
CA ASP A 500 2.32 -27.83 -2.90
C ASP A 500 1.34 -28.98 -2.59
N ALA A 501 1.79 -30.21 -2.81
CA ALA A 501 0.97 -31.41 -2.68
C ALA A 501 0.46 -31.66 -1.24
N GLU A 502 1.20 -31.26 -0.21
CA GLU A 502 0.76 -31.45 1.18
C GLU A 502 -0.35 -30.49 1.53
N ILE A 503 -0.25 -29.23 1.09
CA ILE A 503 -1.32 -28.24 1.27
C ILE A 503 -2.59 -28.72 0.58
N GLN A 504 -2.49 -29.17 -0.68
CA GLN A 504 -3.66 -29.66 -1.42
C GLN A 504 -4.29 -30.89 -0.75
N SER A 505 -3.47 -31.78 -0.18
CA SER A 505 -3.93 -32.94 0.59
C SER A 505 -4.67 -32.54 1.87
N ASP A 506 -4.14 -31.58 2.63
CA ASP A 506 -4.76 -31.12 3.87
C ASP A 506 -6.06 -30.34 3.59
N LEU A 507 -6.08 -29.49 2.57
CA LEU A 507 -7.30 -28.81 2.09
C LEU A 507 -8.39 -29.82 1.73
N SER A 508 -8.05 -30.78 0.86
CA SER A 508 -8.98 -31.82 0.40
C SER A 508 -9.54 -32.65 1.56
N SER A 509 -8.71 -32.93 2.57
CA SER A 509 -9.12 -33.70 3.76
C SER A 509 -10.12 -32.92 4.59
N ILE A 510 -9.86 -31.63 4.85
CA ILE A 510 -10.77 -30.74 5.59
C ILE A 510 -12.10 -30.60 4.83
N GLU A 511 -12.06 -30.24 3.54
CA GLU A 511 -13.25 -30.02 2.73
C GLU A 511 -14.12 -31.27 2.65
N LYS A 512 -13.52 -32.44 2.45
CA LYS A 512 -14.23 -33.72 2.40
C LYS A 512 -14.84 -34.09 3.75
N LYS A 513 -14.10 -33.95 4.85
CA LYS A 513 -14.56 -34.30 6.19
C LYS A 513 -15.71 -33.40 6.63
N TRP A 514 -15.60 -32.10 6.35
CA TRP A 514 -16.53 -31.10 6.84
C TRP A 514 -17.65 -30.72 5.86
N GLY A 515 -17.56 -31.16 4.61
CA GLY A 515 -18.54 -30.79 3.57
C GLY A 515 -18.57 -29.28 3.28
N LEU A 516 -17.45 -28.59 3.52
CA LEU A 516 -17.28 -27.14 3.36
C LEU A 516 -16.26 -26.83 2.27
N LYS A 517 -16.16 -25.54 1.89
CA LYS A 517 -15.07 -25.03 1.05
C LYS A 517 -14.07 -24.22 1.88
N VAL A 518 -12.77 -24.48 1.71
CA VAL A 518 -11.72 -23.66 2.34
C VAL A 518 -11.32 -22.54 1.38
N LEU A 519 -11.48 -21.29 1.83
CA LEU A 519 -11.19 -20.09 1.05
C LEU A 519 -9.93 -19.41 1.58
N TRP A 520 -8.87 -19.47 0.79
CA TRP A 520 -7.53 -18.95 1.11
C TRP A 520 -6.88 -18.20 -0.07
N GLU A 521 -7.45 -18.30 -1.27
CA GLU A 521 -6.85 -17.76 -2.50
C GLU A 521 -7.27 -16.30 -2.73
N PRO A 522 -6.33 -15.39 -3.09
CA PRO A 522 -6.65 -14.06 -3.60
C PRO A 522 -7.73 -14.08 -4.70
N GLY A 523 -8.76 -13.24 -4.54
CA GLY A 523 -9.92 -13.20 -5.45
C GLY A 523 -11.05 -14.15 -5.08
N SER A 524 -10.88 -15.01 -4.06
CA SER A 524 -12.00 -15.75 -3.45
C SER A 524 -13.03 -14.81 -2.83
N ALA A 525 -14.23 -15.34 -2.58
CA ALA A 525 -15.25 -14.59 -1.87
C ALA A 525 -14.75 -14.16 -0.48
N ALA A 526 -15.03 -12.91 -0.12
CA ALA A 526 -14.70 -12.37 1.20
C ALA A 526 -15.56 -13.01 2.30
N PRO A 527 -15.08 -13.02 3.56
CA PRO A 527 -15.92 -13.32 4.70
C PRO A 527 -17.18 -12.44 4.73
N PRO A 528 -18.37 -13.04 4.94
CA PRO A 528 -19.63 -12.30 4.97
C PRO A 528 -19.72 -11.42 6.21
N MET A 529 -20.02 -10.14 6.01
CA MET A 529 -20.09 -9.15 7.11
C MET A 529 -21.44 -8.44 7.13
N PRO A 530 -21.96 -8.07 8.32
CA PRO A 530 -23.11 -7.17 8.42
C PRO A 530 -22.89 -5.86 7.66
N VAL A 531 -23.96 -5.23 7.16
CA VAL A 531 -23.89 -4.00 6.36
C VAL A 531 -23.28 -2.79 7.10
N ARG A 532 -23.16 -2.86 8.42
CA ARG A 532 -22.59 -1.82 9.29
C ARG A 532 -21.19 -2.18 9.82
N VAL A 533 -20.50 -3.12 9.18
CA VAL A 533 -19.20 -3.61 9.65
C VAL A 533 -18.19 -3.46 8.54
N ARG A 534 -17.06 -2.82 8.84
CA ARG A 534 -15.90 -2.80 7.97
C ARG A 534 -15.00 -4.00 8.26
N LEU A 535 -14.60 -4.66 7.18
CA LEU A 535 -13.68 -5.78 7.13
C LEU A 535 -12.49 -5.37 6.27
N GLU A 536 -11.31 -5.47 6.86
CA GLU A 536 -10.04 -5.44 6.14
C GLU A 536 -9.41 -6.82 6.28
N TYR A 537 -8.99 -7.40 5.16
CA TYR A 537 -8.46 -8.75 5.16
C TYR A 537 -7.42 -8.98 4.07
N SER A 538 -6.53 -9.94 4.27
CA SER A 538 -5.62 -10.45 3.24
C SER A 538 -5.56 -11.95 3.29
N TYR A 539 -5.14 -12.55 2.18
CA TYR A 539 -4.80 -13.94 2.00
C TYR A 539 -3.29 -14.13 2.13
N PHE A 540 -2.87 -15.36 2.40
CA PHE A 540 -1.46 -15.71 2.50
C PHE A 540 -0.73 -15.58 1.17
N THR A 541 0.51 -15.10 1.25
CA THR A 541 1.45 -15.06 0.13
C THR A 541 2.46 -16.19 0.21
N ASP A 542 3.13 -16.45 -0.91
CA ASP A 542 4.20 -17.45 -1.06
C ASP A 542 5.35 -17.26 -0.06
N GLN A 543 5.71 -16.01 0.27
CA GLN A 543 6.73 -15.70 1.27
C GLN A 543 6.43 -16.27 2.67
N LYS A 544 5.16 -16.58 2.95
CA LYS A 544 4.69 -17.14 4.22
C LYS A 544 4.23 -18.59 4.10
N LEU A 545 4.53 -19.26 2.98
CA LEU A 545 4.09 -20.63 2.68
C LEU A 545 4.36 -21.64 3.81
N PRO A 546 5.54 -21.68 4.47
CA PRO A 546 5.77 -22.64 5.56
C PRO A 546 4.83 -22.44 6.76
N LYS A 547 4.47 -21.19 7.07
CA LYS A 547 3.54 -20.88 8.16
C LYS A 547 2.13 -21.30 7.81
N PHE A 548 1.70 -21.02 6.58
CA PHE A 548 0.39 -21.42 6.08
C PHE A 548 0.22 -22.94 6.10
N LYS A 549 1.24 -23.66 5.62
CA LYS A 549 1.28 -25.14 5.63
C LYS A 549 1.15 -25.72 7.02
N GLU A 550 1.94 -25.23 7.99
CA GLU A 550 1.87 -25.69 9.39
C GLU A 550 0.51 -25.36 10.04
N PHE A 551 -0.06 -24.19 9.76
CA PHE A 551 -1.38 -23.83 10.28
C PHE A 551 -2.48 -24.73 9.71
N LEU A 552 -2.47 -24.97 8.40
CA LEU A 552 -3.46 -25.80 7.74
C LEU A 552 -3.43 -27.25 8.25
N ARG A 553 -2.23 -27.81 8.43
CA ARG A 553 -2.06 -29.14 9.04
C ARG A 553 -2.66 -29.21 10.44
N MET A 554 -2.43 -28.18 11.26
CA MET A 554 -3.02 -28.07 12.59
C MET A 554 -4.54 -27.98 12.51
N VAL A 555 -5.12 -27.16 11.62
CA VAL A 555 -6.57 -27.11 11.42
C VAL A 555 -7.13 -28.49 11.06
N ARG A 556 -6.50 -29.20 10.11
CA ARG A 556 -6.92 -30.57 9.78
C ARG A 556 -6.91 -31.48 11.01
N GLU A 557 -5.82 -31.47 11.77
CA GLU A 557 -5.66 -32.33 12.96
C GLU A 557 -6.68 -32.03 14.06
N GLU A 558 -6.93 -30.75 14.37
CA GLU A 558 -7.88 -30.36 15.42
C GLU A 558 -9.34 -30.57 14.98
N LEU A 559 -9.62 -30.50 13.67
CA LEU A 559 -10.97 -30.69 13.13
C LEU A 559 -11.32 -32.16 12.82
N GLU A 560 -10.33 -33.04 12.67
CA GLU A 560 -10.55 -34.45 12.31
C GLU A 560 -11.38 -35.24 13.34
N PRO A 561 -11.19 -35.08 14.67
CA PRO A 561 -11.92 -35.87 15.65
C PRO A 561 -13.44 -35.65 15.62
N TYR A 562 -13.91 -34.48 15.18
CA TYR A 562 -15.33 -34.11 15.25
C TYR A 562 -16.23 -35.12 14.50
N PRO A 563 -17.32 -35.61 15.13
CA PRO A 563 -18.23 -36.59 14.54
C PRO A 563 -18.91 -36.07 13.28
N ALA A 564 -19.08 -36.94 12.27
CA ALA A 564 -19.72 -36.59 11.01
C ALA A 564 -21.19 -36.14 11.20
N GLU A 565 -21.87 -36.69 12.20
CA GLU A 565 -23.25 -36.35 12.59
C GLU A 565 -23.35 -34.90 13.06
N ILE A 566 -22.40 -34.45 13.89
CA ILE A 566 -22.32 -33.07 14.38
C ILE A 566 -22.01 -32.14 13.20
N VAL A 567 -20.95 -32.46 12.44
CA VAL A 567 -20.49 -31.69 11.29
C VAL A 567 -21.61 -31.49 10.26
N THR A 568 -22.34 -32.55 9.91
CA THR A 568 -23.47 -32.50 8.98
C THR A 568 -24.58 -31.58 9.49
N LYS A 569 -24.86 -31.61 10.80
CA LYS A 569 -25.88 -30.75 11.42
C LYS A 569 -25.47 -29.29 11.53
N LEU A 570 -24.17 -29.00 11.66
CA LEU A 570 -23.62 -27.65 11.61
C LEU A 570 -23.76 -27.06 10.20
N ASN A 571 -23.64 -27.89 9.15
CA ASN A 571 -23.84 -27.50 7.75
C ASN A 571 -23.01 -26.25 7.37
N VAL A 572 -21.71 -26.29 7.68
CA VAL A 572 -20.79 -25.18 7.42
C VAL A 572 -20.59 -25.00 5.91
N LYS A 573 -20.73 -23.78 5.41
CA LYS A 573 -20.49 -23.47 4.00
C LYS A 573 -19.00 -23.31 3.69
N ASN A 574 -18.37 -22.37 4.39
CA ASN A 574 -17.03 -21.91 4.10
C ASN A 574 -16.18 -21.82 5.38
N LEU A 575 -14.89 -22.16 5.23
CA LEU A 575 -13.82 -21.84 6.17
C LEU A 575 -12.87 -20.86 5.50
N TYR A 576 -12.69 -19.66 6.06
CA TYR A 576 -11.73 -18.69 5.53
C TYR A 576 -10.40 -18.78 6.28
N ILE A 577 -9.29 -18.84 5.56
CA ILE A 577 -7.94 -18.75 6.14
C ILE A 577 -7.26 -17.50 5.57
N LEU A 578 -7.02 -16.53 6.45
CA LEU A 578 -6.61 -15.17 6.13
C LEU A 578 -5.30 -14.83 6.84
N ASP A 579 -4.48 -13.97 6.25
CA ASP A 579 -3.30 -13.37 6.90
C ASP A 579 -3.75 -12.23 7.81
N ASP A 580 -4.07 -11.08 7.24
CA ASP A 580 -4.78 -10.02 7.96
C ASP A 580 -6.27 -10.37 8.03
N PHE A 581 -6.84 -10.23 9.23
CA PHE A 581 -8.27 -10.30 9.45
C PHE A 581 -8.64 -9.27 10.52
N THR A 582 -9.15 -8.14 10.07
CA THR A 582 -9.42 -6.98 10.91
C THR A 582 -10.90 -6.62 10.82
N PHE A 583 -11.55 -6.60 11.98
CA PHE A 583 -12.96 -6.25 12.15
C PHE A 583 -13.05 -5.06 13.10
N ARG A 584 -13.77 -4.00 12.71
CA ARG A 584 -13.89 -2.75 13.49
C ARG A 584 -12.53 -2.14 13.91
N GLY A 585 -11.53 -2.25 13.05
CA GLY A 585 -10.17 -1.75 13.32
C GLY A 585 -9.35 -2.60 14.32
N ALA A 586 -9.87 -3.74 14.77
CA ALA A 586 -9.15 -4.69 15.62
C ALA A 586 -8.84 -5.97 14.84
N GLY A 587 -7.59 -6.41 14.88
CA GLY A 587 -7.19 -7.71 14.34
C GLY A 587 -7.77 -8.84 15.19
N VAL A 588 -8.38 -9.83 14.54
CA VAL A 588 -9.00 -11.00 15.20
C VAL A 588 -8.36 -12.29 14.70
N ALA A 589 -8.16 -13.24 15.61
CA ALA A 589 -7.56 -14.54 15.29
C ALA A 589 -8.57 -15.55 14.76
N GLY A 590 -9.84 -15.42 15.17
CA GLY A 590 -10.96 -16.26 14.79
C GLY A 590 -12.28 -15.48 14.78
N GLN A 591 -13.23 -15.92 13.96
CA GLN A 591 -14.61 -15.44 14.01
C GLN A 591 -15.58 -16.47 13.40
N GLY A 592 -16.55 -16.91 14.20
CA GLY A 592 -17.72 -17.65 13.75
C GLY A 592 -18.80 -16.73 13.18
N PHE A 593 -19.38 -17.11 12.04
CA PHE A 593 -20.47 -16.40 11.34
C PHE A 593 -21.80 -17.16 11.52
N ASN A 594 -22.17 -17.45 12.77
CA ASN A 594 -23.34 -18.27 13.11
C ASN A 594 -24.69 -17.56 12.90
N TRP A 595 -24.71 -16.26 12.63
CA TRP A 595 -25.91 -15.51 12.26
C TRP A 595 -26.36 -15.72 10.81
N LEU A 596 -25.60 -16.47 10.02
CA LEU A 596 -25.94 -16.77 8.64
C LEU A 596 -26.87 -17.98 8.55
N PRO A 597 -27.78 -18.03 7.54
CA PRO A 597 -28.60 -19.22 7.29
C PRO A 597 -27.78 -20.50 7.05
N GLN A 598 -26.60 -20.36 6.44
CA GLN A 598 -25.59 -21.40 6.35
C GLN A 598 -24.31 -20.85 6.97
N VAL A 599 -23.90 -21.43 8.08
CA VAL A 599 -22.82 -20.88 8.91
C VAL A 599 -21.47 -20.96 8.20
N SER A 600 -20.53 -20.14 8.64
CA SER A 600 -19.13 -20.16 8.18
C SER A 600 -18.25 -19.72 9.35
N PHE A 601 -16.93 -19.84 9.23
CA PHE A 601 -16.00 -19.25 10.19
C PHE A 601 -14.68 -18.91 9.52
N ALA A 602 -13.92 -18.00 10.12
CA ALA A 602 -12.66 -17.50 9.58
C ALA A 602 -11.54 -17.55 10.63
N TYR A 603 -10.31 -17.75 10.18
CA TYR A 603 -9.10 -17.56 10.98
C TYR A 603 -8.20 -16.50 10.35
N GLY A 604 -7.74 -15.56 11.18
CA GLY A 604 -6.74 -14.56 10.84
C GLY A 604 -5.42 -14.92 11.49
N ILE A 605 -4.42 -15.30 10.70
CA ILE A 605 -3.22 -15.98 11.23
C ILE A 605 -1.94 -15.16 11.06
N ARG A 606 -2.04 -13.84 10.86
CA ARG A 606 -0.89 -12.91 10.78
C ARG A 606 0.13 -13.08 11.91
N THR A 607 -0.34 -13.35 13.12
CA THR A 607 0.51 -13.50 14.32
C THR A 607 0.91 -14.95 14.59
N PHE A 608 0.49 -15.91 13.76
CA PHE A 608 0.86 -17.30 13.90
C PHE A 608 2.36 -17.51 13.65
N ASP A 609 3.01 -18.12 14.64
CA ASP A 609 4.42 -18.48 14.62
C ASP A 609 4.57 -19.97 14.91
N PRO A 610 4.79 -20.81 13.88
CA PRO A 610 4.87 -22.26 14.06
C PRO A 610 6.08 -22.71 14.87
N ALA A 611 7.09 -21.84 15.08
CA ALA A 611 8.24 -22.13 15.92
C ALA A 611 7.96 -21.98 17.43
N LYS A 612 6.85 -21.34 17.81
CA LYS A 612 6.51 -21.07 19.21
C LYS A 612 5.36 -21.95 19.69
N ALA A 613 5.61 -22.78 20.71
CA ALA A 613 4.59 -23.61 21.34
C ALA A 613 3.39 -22.77 21.82
N ALA A 614 3.64 -21.66 22.52
CA ALA A 614 2.57 -20.76 22.97
C ALA A 614 1.71 -20.19 21.83
N SER A 615 2.30 -19.97 20.64
CA SER A 615 1.54 -19.57 19.45
C SER A 615 0.65 -20.71 18.95
N LYS A 616 1.19 -21.93 18.86
CA LYS A 616 0.41 -23.12 18.48
C LYS A 616 -0.75 -23.35 19.44
N ASP A 617 -0.50 -23.28 20.74
CA ASP A 617 -1.52 -23.48 21.78
C ASP A 617 -2.61 -22.40 21.73
N PHE A 618 -2.22 -21.15 21.47
CA PHE A 618 -3.19 -20.07 21.26
C PHE A 618 -4.13 -20.37 20.10
N TYR A 619 -3.60 -20.74 18.93
CA TYR A 619 -4.43 -21.00 17.76
C TYR A 619 -5.22 -22.32 17.84
N ARG A 620 -4.72 -23.35 18.54
CA ARG A 620 -5.53 -24.54 18.86
C ARG A 620 -6.78 -24.18 19.66
N ARG A 621 -6.62 -23.33 20.68
CA ARG A 621 -7.76 -22.80 21.43
C ARG A 621 -8.69 -21.97 20.55
N THR A 622 -8.15 -21.10 19.70
CA THR A 622 -8.96 -20.34 18.74
C THR A 622 -9.77 -21.25 17.82
N ILE A 623 -9.20 -22.36 17.34
CA ILE A 623 -9.92 -23.32 16.49
C ILE A 623 -11.15 -23.89 17.23
N HIS A 624 -10.94 -24.42 18.43
CA HIS A 624 -12.05 -24.99 19.20
C HIS A 624 -13.05 -23.94 19.68
N HIS A 625 -12.60 -22.72 19.97
CA HIS A 625 -13.45 -21.60 20.34
C HIS A 625 -14.46 -21.27 19.23
N GLU A 626 -13.99 -21.09 17.99
CA GLU A 626 -14.88 -20.76 16.88
C GLU A 626 -15.81 -21.91 16.51
N VAL A 627 -15.32 -23.16 16.53
CA VAL A 627 -16.17 -24.34 16.31
C VAL A 627 -17.27 -24.42 17.38
N PHE A 628 -16.95 -24.11 18.64
CA PHE A 628 -17.93 -24.12 19.71
C PHE A 628 -19.02 -23.07 19.52
N HIS A 629 -18.71 -21.87 19.03
CA HIS A 629 -19.74 -20.88 18.71
C HIS A 629 -20.76 -21.40 17.69
N LEU A 630 -20.36 -22.27 16.77
CA LEU A 630 -21.28 -22.93 15.85
C LEU A 630 -22.12 -24.00 16.56
N MET A 631 -21.49 -24.80 17.42
CA MET A 631 -22.17 -25.85 18.18
C MET A 631 -23.17 -25.28 19.19
N ASP A 632 -22.78 -24.26 19.95
CA ASP A 632 -23.65 -23.54 20.88
C ASP A 632 -24.88 -23.01 20.14
N ALA A 633 -24.68 -22.27 19.05
CA ALA A 633 -25.79 -21.75 18.24
C ALA A 633 -26.70 -22.85 17.67
N ARG A 634 -26.18 -24.05 17.39
CA ARG A 634 -26.93 -25.13 16.77
C ARG A 634 -27.66 -26.04 17.76
N PHE A 635 -27.04 -26.32 18.90
CA PHE A 635 -27.48 -27.38 19.82
C PHE A 635 -27.88 -26.85 21.21
N SER A 636 -27.55 -25.61 21.56
CA SER A 636 -28.00 -25.01 22.82
C SER A 636 -29.47 -24.60 22.68
N VAL A 637 -30.34 -25.34 23.36
CA VAL A 637 -31.79 -25.17 23.31
C VAL A 637 -32.34 -24.83 24.69
N GLU A 638 -33.50 -24.20 24.73
CA GLU A 638 -34.19 -23.86 25.98
C GLU A 638 -34.37 -25.09 26.88
N GLY A 639 -34.08 -24.93 28.17
CA GLY A 639 -34.05 -26.03 29.14
C GLY A 639 -32.77 -26.87 29.11
N GLY A 640 -31.89 -26.69 28.12
CA GLY A 640 -30.60 -27.36 28.02
C GLY A 640 -29.58 -26.91 29.08
N PRO A 641 -28.52 -27.69 29.33
CA PRO A 641 -27.61 -27.50 30.46
C PRO A 641 -26.81 -26.19 30.41
N ILE A 642 -26.62 -25.63 29.23
CA ILE A 642 -25.82 -24.41 29.00
C ILE A 642 -26.67 -23.21 28.54
N HIS A 643 -27.99 -23.35 28.51
CA HIS A 643 -28.90 -22.34 27.98
C HIS A 643 -29.48 -21.45 29.09
N GLY A 644 -29.40 -20.13 28.89
CA GLY A 644 -30.01 -19.13 29.77
C GLY A 644 -29.59 -19.28 31.23
N SER A 645 -30.57 -19.29 32.15
CA SER A 645 -30.33 -19.35 33.59
C SER A 645 -29.58 -20.60 34.06
N ASN A 646 -29.61 -21.70 33.30
CA ASN A 646 -28.84 -22.91 33.64
C ASN A 646 -27.32 -22.66 33.58
N TRP A 647 -26.90 -21.68 32.78
CA TRP A 647 -25.53 -21.20 32.73
C TRP A 647 -25.32 -19.95 33.57
N ASP A 648 -26.16 -18.93 33.36
CA ASP A 648 -25.93 -17.60 33.92
C ASP A 648 -25.96 -17.57 35.45
N SER A 649 -26.81 -18.39 36.07
CA SER A 649 -26.94 -18.51 37.52
C SER A 649 -25.78 -19.27 38.19
N LEU A 650 -24.85 -19.84 37.42
CA LEU A 650 -23.61 -20.42 37.98
C LEU A 650 -22.63 -19.33 38.40
N ASN A 651 -22.72 -18.14 37.80
CA ASN A 651 -21.88 -17.01 38.17
C ASN A 651 -22.18 -16.54 39.59
N GLU A 652 -21.23 -15.79 40.16
CA GLU A 652 -21.41 -15.12 41.45
C GLU A 652 -22.68 -14.26 41.47
N GLU A 653 -23.34 -14.19 42.62
CA GLU A 653 -24.55 -13.38 42.78
C GLU A 653 -24.29 -11.92 42.39
N GLY A 654 -25.17 -11.36 41.56
CA GLY A 654 -25.05 -10.00 41.05
C GLY A 654 -24.06 -9.82 39.89
N PHE A 655 -23.39 -10.88 39.40
CA PHE A 655 -22.59 -10.81 38.19
C PHE A 655 -23.47 -10.48 36.96
N LEU A 656 -22.93 -9.63 36.08
CA LEU A 656 -23.55 -9.27 34.81
C LEU A 656 -22.46 -9.23 33.72
N TYR A 657 -22.76 -9.84 32.57
CA TYR A 657 -21.91 -9.73 31.38
C TYR A 657 -21.86 -8.30 30.83
N LYS A 658 -20.76 -7.95 30.15
CA LYS A 658 -20.51 -6.62 29.60
C LYS A 658 -21.50 -6.22 28.50
N VAL A 659 -21.74 -7.11 27.54
CA VAL A 659 -22.60 -6.81 26.39
C VAL A 659 -24.06 -6.90 26.82
N GLY A 660 -24.79 -5.80 26.68
CA GLY A 660 -26.23 -5.72 26.97
C GLY A 660 -26.65 -4.70 28.02
N LYS A 661 -25.73 -4.08 28.77
CA LYS A 661 -26.04 -2.97 29.69
C LYS A 661 -24.87 -1.99 29.84
N ALA A 662 -25.01 -0.80 29.23
CA ALA A 662 -24.01 0.27 29.29
C ALA A 662 -24.03 1.10 30.61
N SER A 663 -24.73 0.64 31.65
CA SER A 663 -25.02 1.46 32.83
C SER A 663 -25.29 0.62 34.09
N ALA A 664 -24.32 -0.20 34.51
CA ALA A 664 -24.32 -0.84 35.83
C ALA A 664 -23.37 -0.07 36.77
N PRO A 665 -23.85 0.61 37.83
CA PRO A 665 -23.08 1.63 38.55
C PRO A 665 -21.81 1.21 39.34
N ASN A 666 -21.29 -0.01 39.26
CA ASN A 666 -20.23 -0.49 40.18
C ASN A 666 -19.32 -1.61 39.64
N GLN A 667 -19.10 -1.74 38.33
CA GLN A 667 -18.19 -2.78 37.80
C GLN A 667 -16.74 -2.29 37.68
N LEU A 668 -15.81 -3.07 38.27
CA LEU A 668 -14.35 -2.94 38.13
C LEU A 668 -13.92 -3.07 36.66
N SER A 669 -12.72 -2.58 36.30
CA SER A 669 -12.26 -2.67 34.91
C SER A 669 -12.17 -4.13 34.45
N PHE A 670 -12.81 -4.45 33.32
CA PHE A 670 -13.06 -5.83 32.89
C PHE A 670 -11.79 -6.67 32.65
N TYR A 671 -10.63 -6.06 32.40
CA TYR A 671 -9.41 -6.81 32.05
C TYR A 671 -8.37 -6.80 33.18
N THR A 672 -8.05 -5.64 33.75
CA THR A 672 -6.95 -5.52 34.71
C THR A 672 -7.35 -5.99 36.11
N ASP A 673 -8.56 -5.63 36.55
CA ASP A 673 -9.03 -5.91 37.91
C ASP A 673 -9.68 -7.30 38.06
N ASN A 674 -10.01 -7.94 36.94
CA ASN A 674 -10.73 -9.23 36.90
C ASN A 674 -9.90 -10.40 36.37
N ALA A 675 -8.58 -10.24 36.19
CA ALA A 675 -7.69 -11.25 35.61
C ALA A 675 -7.68 -12.62 36.34
N LYS A 676 -8.20 -12.68 37.57
CA LYS A 676 -8.29 -13.90 38.40
C LYS A 676 -9.70 -14.15 38.94
N ARG A 677 -10.74 -13.56 38.32
CA ARG A 677 -12.11 -13.73 38.80
C ARG A 677 -12.52 -15.20 38.72
N PRO A 678 -13.07 -15.79 39.80
CA PRO A 678 -13.59 -17.15 39.77
C PRO A 678 -14.67 -17.33 38.69
N GLY A 679 -14.75 -18.53 38.14
CA GLY A 679 -15.80 -18.91 37.19
C GLY A 679 -15.53 -18.60 35.73
N PHE A 680 -14.43 -17.94 35.35
CA PHE A 680 -14.13 -17.60 33.95
C PHE A 680 -12.78 -18.16 33.51
N ALA A 681 -12.72 -18.85 32.37
CA ALA A 681 -11.47 -19.38 31.84
C ALA A 681 -10.42 -18.28 31.61
N GLU A 682 -10.86 -17.15 31.06
CA GLU A 682 -10.06 -15.95 30.85
C GLU A 682 -10.94 -14.68 30.83
N PRO A 683 -10.37 -13.47 30.94
CA PRO A 683 -11.15 -12.24 31.03
C PRO A 683 -12.10 -12.00 29.86
N TYR A 684 -11.76 -12.49 28.67
CA TYR A 684 -12.59 -12.38 27.48
C TYR A 684 -13.98 -13.01 27.67
N GLY A 685 -14.09 -14.11 28.43
CA GLY A 685 -15.37 -14.78 28.70
C GLY A 685 -16.38 -13.93 29.46
N MET A 686 -15.95 -12.86 30.15
CA MET A 686 -16.87 -11.96 30.87
C MET A 686 -17.62 -10.99 29.94
N ASN A 687 -17.33 -11.00 28.63
CA ASN A 687 -18.03 -10.15 27.67
C ASN A 687 -19.49 -10.55 27.50
N ILE A 688 -19.75 -11.84 27.29
CA ILE A 688 -21.07 -12.42 27.04
C ILE A 688 -21.04 -13.94 27.32
N ALA A 689 -22.18 -14.52 27.68
CA ALA A 689 -22.29 -15.94 28.02
C ALA A 689 -21.78 -16.91 26.94
N THR A 690 -21.91 -16.57 25.66
CA THR A 690 -21.37 -17.38 24.55
C THR A 690 -19.85 -17.44 24.56
N ASP A 691 -19.18 -16.32 24.89
CA ASP A 691 -17.72 -16.24 24.95
C ASP A 691 -17.20 -16.97 26.20
N ASP A 692 -17.93 -16.89 27.31
CA ASP A 692 -17.65 -17.67 28.52
C ASP A 692 -17.61 -19.17 28.22
N ARG A 693 -18.66 -19.69 27.57
CA ARG A 693 -18.72 -21.10 27.18
C ARG A 693 -17.62 -21.48 26.18
N ALA A 694 -17.41 -20.66 25.16
CA ALA A 694 -16.44 -20.94 24.10
C ALA A 694 -14.99 -20.92 24.61
N THR A 695 -14.62 -19.95 25.46
CA THR A 695 -13.29 -19.90 26.08
C THR A 695 -13.05 -21.10 27.00
N LEU A 696 -14.05 -21.50 27.80
CA LEU A 696 -13.95 -22.67 28.66
C LEU A 696 -13.79 -23.95 27.82
N TYR A 697 -14.64 -24.14 26.80
CA TYR A 697 -14.57 -25.29 25.91
C TYR A 697 -13.22 -25.39 25.19
N ALA A 698 -12.70 -24.26 24.70
CA ALA A 698 -11.42 -24.22 24.01
C ALA A 698 -10.26 -24.73 24.91
N ARG A 699 -10.27 -24.38 26.21
CA ARG A 699 -9.26 -24.83 27.18
C ARG A 699 -9.39 -26.33 27.50
N LEU A 700 -10.61 -26.84 27.57
CA LEU A 700 -10.86 -28.28 27.73
C LEU A 700 -10.32 -29.07 26.53
N MET A 701 -10.67 -28.65 25.32
CA MET A 701 -10.27 -29.37 24.10
C MET A 701 -8.78 -29.26 23.80
N SER A 702 -8.14 -28.15 24.19
CA SER A 702 -6.68 -28.00 24.06
C SER A 702 -5.89 -28.64 25.20
N GLU A 703 -6.54 -29.34 26.14
CA GLU A 703 -5.90 -30.02 27.27
C GLU A 703 -4.99 -29.08 28.11
N ASP A 704 -5.47 -27.85 28.36
CA ASP A 704 -4.66 -26.81 29.01
C ASP A 704 -4.37 -27.13 30.48
N ILE A 705 -3.12 -27.52 30.76
CA ILE A 705 -2.66 -27.98 32.08
C ILE A 705 -2.90 -26.94 33.18
N GLU A 706 -2.66 -25.65 32.90
CA GLU A 706 -2.85 -24.59 33.89
C GLU A 706 -4.34 -24.40 34.21
N PHE A 707 -5.18 -24.47 33.18
CA PHE A 707 -6.63 -24.43 33.32
C PHE A 707 -7.17 -25.60 34.18
N PHE A 708 -6.75 -26.85 33.91
CA PHE A 708 -7.16 -27.99 34.74
C PHE A 708 -6.71 -27.84 36.19
N SER A 709 -5.51 -27.32 36.44
CA SER A 709 -5.07 -27.06 37.81
C SER A 709 -5.94 -26.02 38.55
N ARG A 710 -6.54 -25.06 37.83
CA ARG A 710 -7.48 -24.08 38.41
C ARG A 710 -8.83 -24.69 38.79
N LEU A 711 -9.34 -25.66 38.03
CA LEU A 711 -10.65 -26.31 38.31
C LEU A 711 -10.73 -26.90 39.71
N ARG A 712 -9.61 -27.35 40.27
CA ARG A 712 -9.54 -27.88 41.65
C ARG A 712 -9.86 -26.86 42.74
N ARG A 713 -9.69 -25.57 42.47
CA ARG A 713 -9.87 -24.49 43.45
C ARG A 713 -11.04 -23.56 43.12
N ASP A 714 -11.47 -23.55 41.86
CA ASP A 714 -12.55 -22.71 41.34
C ASP A 714 -13.80 -23.56 41.12
N THR A 715 -14.66 -23.63 42.14
CA THR A 715 -15.86 -24.46 42.13
C THR A 715 -16.89 -24.01 41.09
N ILE A 716 -16.95 -22.70 40.79
CA ILE A 716 -17.85 -22.15 39.77
C ILE A 716 -17.37 -22.59 38.39
N LEU A 717 -16.06 -22.46 38.11
CA LEU A 717 -15.50 -22.85 36.82
C LEU A 717 -15.62 -24.36 36.60
N ARG A 718 -15.45 -25.17 37.65
CA ARG A 718 -15.69 -26.62 37.59
C ARG A 718 -17.15 -26.96 37.30
N ALA A 719 -18.10 -26.32 37.97
CA ALA A 719 -19.54 -26.53 37.70
C ALA A 719 -19.91 -26.18 36.25
N LYS A 720 -19.32 -25.11 35.69
CA LYS A 720 -19.46 -24.76 34.27
C LYS A 720 -18.86 -25.81 33.32
N ALA A 721 -17.69 -26.35 33.65
CA ALA A 721 -17.10 -27.45 32.88
C ALA A 721 -17.99 -28.70 32.88
N GLU A 722 -18.58 -29.06 34.03
CA GLU A 722 -19.56 -30.15 34.13
C GLU A 722 -20.79 -29.91 33.26
N LYS A 723 -21.31 -28.68 33.21
CA LYS A 723 -22.43 -28.32 32.31
C LYS A 723 -22.08 -28.44 30.83
N LEU A 724 -20.86 -28.09 30.43
CA LEU A 724 -20.40 -28.30 29.07
C LEU A 724 -20.27 -29.80 28.74
N LEU A 725 -19.78 -30.62 29.67
CA LEU A 725 -19.73 -32.07 29.47
C LEU A 725 -21.14 -32.68 29.37
N GLU A 726 -22.09 -32.22 30.20
CA GLU A 726 -23.51 -32.61 30.12
C GLU A 726 -24.10 -32.26 28.75
N PHE A 727 -23.81 -31.06 28.23
CA PHE A 727 -24.22 -30.63 26.89
C PHE A 727 -23.78 -31.60 25.79
N PHE A 728 -22.51 -32.01 25.80
CA PHE A 728 -22.02 -32.97 24.80
C PHE A 728 -22.61 -34.38 24.97
N GLN A 729 -22.90 -34.83 26.20
CA GLN A 729 -23.57 -36.13 26.39
C GLN A 729 -25.01 -36.13 25.85
N LEU A 730 -25.71 -35.00 25.91
CA LEU A 730 -27.02 -34.86 25.27
C LEU A 730 -26.90 -34.94 23.75
N ILE A 731 -25.95 -34.20 23.14
CA ILE A 731 -25.70 -34.26 21.69
C ILE A 731 -25.36 -35.70 21.26
N LYS A 732 -24.50 -36.40 22.02
CA LYS A 732 -24.13 -37.80 21.76
C LYS A 732 -25.35 -38.68 21.66
N LYS A 733 -26.25 -38.56 22.63
CA LYS A 733 -27.48 -39.35 22.71
C LYS A 733 -28.44 -38.99 21.58
N ASP A 734 -28.66 -37.71 21.35
CA ASP A 734 -29.64 -37.20 20.37
C ASP A 734 -29.24 -37.51 18.93
N LEU A 735 -27.93 -37.58 18.65
CA LEU A 735 -27.38 -37.91 17.33
C LEU A 735 -26.90 -39.37 17.24
N GLU A 736 -27.14 -40.18 18.27
CA GLU A 736 -26.77 -41.61 18.33
C GLU A 736 -25.28 -41.89 18.04
N ILE A 737 -24.39 -41.01 18.50
CA ILE A 737 -22.95 -41.11 18.21
C ILE A 737 -22.31 -42.18 19.12
N PRO A 738 -21.57 -43.16 18.56
CA PRO A 738 -20.98 -44.23 19.35
C PRO A 738 -19.92 -43.71 20.34
N SER A 739 -19.82 -44.34 21.51
CA SER A 739 -18.78 -44.02 22.50
C SER A 739 -17.35 -44.22 21.99
N SER A 740 -17.15 -45.09 21.00
CA SER A 740 -15.85 -45.32 20.35
C SER A 740 -15.47 -44.22 19.35
N ASN A 741 -16.25 -43.14 19.25
CA ASN A 741 -15.88 -41.99 18.44
C ASN A 741 -14.72 -41.23 19.12
N PRO A 742 -13.61 -40.92 18.43
CA PRO A 742 -12.45 -40.26 19.02
C PRO A 742 -12.74 -38.96 19.77
N PHE A 743 -13.73 -38.18 19.32
CA PHE A 743 -14.14 -36.95 20.00
C PHE A 743 -14.72 -37.24 21.39
N TYR A 744 -15.57 -38.28 21.51
CA TYR A 744 -16.19 -38.64 22.78
C TYR A 744 -15.22 -39.39 23.70
N GLU A 745 -14.29 -40.18 23.16
CA GLU A 745 -13.19 -40.75 23.95
C GLU A 745 -12.35 -39.63 24.59
N LYS A 746 -12.03 -38.58 23.82
CA LYS A 746 -11.35 -37.39 24.34
C LYS A 746 -12.17 -36.66 25.41
N LEU A 747 -13.47 -36.48 25.21
CA LEU A 747 -14.34 -35.87 26.22
C LEU A 747 -14.44 -36.70 27.50
N ASP A 748 -14.40 -38.03 27.42
CA ASP A 748 -14.40 -38.91 28.59
C ASP A 748 -13.08 -38.80 29.38
N ILE A 749 -11.93 -38.65 28.71
CA ILE A 749 -10.64 -38.33 29.34
C ILE A 749 -10.71 -36.96 30.04
N ILE A 750 -11.19 -35.94 29.32
CA ILE A 750 -11.36 -34.59 29.88
C ILE A 750 -12.27 -34.63 31.11
N LYS A 751 -13.36 -35.40 31.07
CA LYS A 751 -14.27 -35.56 32.20
C LYS A 751 -13.55 -36.13 33.42
N ALA A 752 -12.68 -37.13 33.24
CA ALA A 752 -11.86 -37.64 34.35
C ALA A 752 -10.98 -36.53 34.94
N MET A 753 -10.30 -35.74 34.09
CA MET A 753 -9.45 -34.63 34.51
C MET A 753 -10.21 -33.49 35.21
N VAL A 754 -11.48 -33.25 34.89
CA VAL A 754 -12.34 -32.26 35.58
C VAL A 754 -12.68 -32.70 37.01
N HIS A 755 -12.72 -34.00 37.27
CA HIS A 755 -13.07 -34.59 38.56
C HIS A 755 -11.85 -34.92 39.45
N GLU A 756 -10.63 -34.86 38.90
CA GLU A 756 -9.34 -34.92 39.62
C GLU A 756 -8.96 -33.57 40.26
#